data_AF-U5W691-F1
#
_entry.id   AF-U5W691-F1
#
_cell.length_a   1.000
_cell.length_b   1.000
_cell.length_c   1.000
_cell.angle_alpha   90.00
_cell.angle_beta   90.00
_cell.angle_gamma   90.00
#
_symmetry.space_group_name_H-M   'P 1'
#
loop_
_entity.id
_entity.type
_entity.pdbx_description
1 polymer ?
#
loop_
_entity_poly.entity_id
_entity_poly.type
_entity_poly.pdbx_seq_one_letter_code
_entity_poly.pdbx_strand_id
1 'polypeptide(L)'
;MGLVGRVPEVVALDRLRAAAAAGEGGAALLVGEAGMGKTTVVEEAVARATAAGATVATGRAVPDEGAPAYWPWLRLIEDLPGLPPELLTAATAAGESPAAARFRVAQRTVRALRETGHLVLVLEDLHWADAGSLALLRLLSRELPGSRLLVIATARPPFPLDDVPGAEVLRLEPWEPAAVGAYLGPAAHASWTPVVHRLSGGNPLYVRELTRQLSREDRLRRPAGGVGVPTELRRLVGRRTAQLGAACRDLLGGAAALGAEIDVAVLRAAAPEPAAVDDLLTEALDAGVLTDDPWRPALLRFAHDLVRQARYDDLARAERIAWHHRLADALADAGAAPAEIARHRVRCAVDAESRQAAVAACRAAAAAALDFAEAIRWHDHTIDLADSPADRLARALASYADGRLDHAIADCTAVQRAGVPTLAVEAALVVRGVAGAHGPALEVLCERALALAGRHPRVLAQYAYLLAERGDVRRAGEISAEAMTLAEESGDPDDVAAAVHARHQIVDPFDQPEVVLALADRSCSLDRPDAELWGRTWRIDMFLMRGDTTAVEQETARLSTLADRLGWPLARWHLLRARAARSLLAGRFTEAEQLALEARDLAVRTQDGAGAQLFYAFGGGLALHTGRSEQYLGRAAEWLTSLLTVPIAAAQLGRTAMDAGDTTTVELCWQNLRPILAGLPPDGRRTYVLITSGELAAWLGDLESARKCYDRTVRYEHIHLNNTTSCYGATARSLGTIASALGDHDAAVRHLTTAVTMDASSPPFEAHAKLGLAQALISRAAPGDRRRAQDLATEAATAARRLGMPPVATAAQTLADKTSGAGALTTREREIAHLVAEGHPNRTIAADLVLSERTVETHVRNLLAKLGLTNRTQIATWIRTTSQR
;
A
#
# COMPACT_ATOMS: atom_id res chain seq x y z
N MET A 1 -48.51 -10.24 2.01
CA MET A 1 -48.40 -11.38 1.07
C MET A 1 -47.10 -12.10 1.40
N GLY A 2 -47.09 -13.43 1.48
CA GLY A 2 -45.87 -14.18 1.80
C GLY A 2 -44.83 -14.14 0.68
N LEU A 3 -43.57 -14.44 1.02
CA LEU A 3 -42.47 -14.57 0.07
C LEU A 3 -42.74 -15.72 -0.92
N VAL A 4 -42.82 -15.43 -2.22
CA VAL A 4 -43.08 -16.42 -3.27
C VAL A 4 -41.81 -16.69 -4.08
N GLY A 5 -41.46 -17.97 -4.25
CA GLY A 5 -40.39 -18.39 -5.17
C GLY A 5 -38.97 -18.01 -4.76
N ARG A 6 -38.74 -17.61 -3.49
CA ARG A 6 -37.43 -17.15 -2.96
C ARG A 6 -36.99 -17.83 -1.66
N VAL A 7 -37.51 -19.03 -1.41
CA VAL A 7 -37.21 -19.81 -0.20
C VAL A 7 -35.73 -20.19 -0.11
N PRO A 8 -35.07 -20.69 -1.17
CA PRO A 8 -33.64 -21.07 -1.10
C PRO A 8 -32.73 -19.90 -0.71
N GLU A 9 -32.97 -18.72 -1.26
CA GLU A 9 -32.16 -17.52 -1.01
C GLU A 9 -32.30 -17.05 0.44
N VAL A 10 -33.53 -17.05 0.99
CA VAL A 10 -33.75 -16.70 2.40
C VAL A 10 -33.14 -17.74 3.35
N VAL A 11 -33.23 -19.04 3.02
CA VAL A 11 -32.57 -20.10 3.80
C VAL A 11 -31.05 -19.93 3.82
N ALA A 12 -30.44 -19.55 2.70
CA ALA A 12 -29.02 -19.26 2.61
C ALA A 12 -28.62 -18.06 3.49
N LEU A 13 -29.40 -16.97 3.44
CA LEU A 13 -29.18 -15.79 4.29
C LEU A 13 -29.38 -16.10 5.78
N ASP A 14 -30.37 -16.91 6.14
CA ASP A 14 -30.58 -17.36 7.52
C ASP A 14 -29.40 -18.20 8.04
N ARG A 15 -28.80 -19.05 7.19
CA ARG A 15 -27.58 -19.80 7.53
C ARG A 15 -26.41 -18.87 7.77
N LEU A 16 -26.17 -17.90 6.88
CA LEU A 16 -25.08 -16.93 7.04
C LEU A 16 -25.25 -16.06 8.29
N ARG A 17 -26.49 -15.66 8.59
CA ARG A 17 -26.83 -14.96 9.84
C ARG A 17 -26.49 -15.80 11.07
N ALA A 18 -26.83 -17.10 11.07
CA ALA A 18 -26.50 -17.98 12.19
C ALA A 18 -24.98 -18.14 12.38
N ALA A 19 -24.22 -18.24 11.28
CA ALA A 19 -22.76 -18.30 11.32
C ALA A 19 -22.15 -16.99 11.85
N ALA A 20 -22.63 -15.83 11.40
CA ALA A 20 -22.24 -14.53 11.93
C ALA A 20 -22.53 -14.41 13.44
N ALA A 21 -23.72 -14.83 13.89
CA ALA A 21 -24.05 -14.85 15.32
C ALA A 21 -23.10 -15.73 16.16
N ALA A 22 -22.59 -16.83 15.56
CA ALA A 22 -21.60 -17.71 16.17
C ALA A 22 -20.16 -17.15 16.14
N GLY A 23 -19.93 -16.00 15.51
CA GLY A 23 -18.62 -15.36 15.42
C GLY A 23 -17.78 -15.82 14.21
N GLU A 24 -18.37 -16.50 13.24
CA GLU A 24 -17.68 -16.92 12.02
C GLU A 24 -17.67 -15.80 10.95
N GLY A 25 -18.65 -14.90 11.02
CA GLY A 25 -18.88 -13.83 10.05
C GLY A 25 -19.40 -14.34 8.70
N GLY A 26 -19.84 -13.44 7.82
CA GLY A 26 -20.25 -13.84 6.48
C GLY A 26 -20.66 -12.70 5.56
N ALA A 27 -20.65 -12.96 4.26
CA ALA A 27 -21.14 -12.05 3.24
C ALA A 27 -22.01 -12.79 2.21
N ALA A 28 -23.08 -12.14 1.77
CA ALA A 28 -23.93 -12.57 0.68
C ALA A 28 -24.01 -11.47 -0.38
N LEU A 29 -23.93 -11.85 -1.66
CA LEU A 29 -24.14 -10.96 -2.79
C LEU A 29 -25.34 -11.45 -3.61
N LEU A 30 -26.45 -10.71 -3.54
CA LEU A 30 -27.65 -10.98 -4.31
C LEU A 30 -27.55 -10.31 -5.68
N VAL A 31 -27.44 -11.12 -6.73
CA VAL A 31 -27.30 -10.64 -8.10
C VAL A 31 -28.57 -10.94 -8.88
N GLY A 32 -29.12 -9.94 -9.55
CA GLY A 32 -30.25 -10.13 -10.44
C GLY A 32 -30.62 -8.86 -11.18
N GLU A 33 -31.31 -9.03 -12.31
CA GLU A 33 -31.83 -7.91 -13.10
C GLU A 33 -32.80 -7.01 -12.31
N ALA A 34 -33.13 -5.85 -12.89
CA ALA A 34 -34.14 -4.96 -12.33
C ALA A 34 -35.49 -5.70 -12.15
N GLY A 35 -36.11 -5.52 -10.98
CA GLY A 35 -37.41 -6.15 -10.68
C GLY A 35 -37.37 -7.62 -10.26
N MET A 36 -36.20 -8.25 -10.15
CA MET A 36 -36.08 -9.68 -9.77
C MET A 36 -36.41 -10.00 -8.30
N GLY A 37 -36.73 -9.00 -7.48
CA GLY A 37 -37.11 -9.19 -6.08
C GLY A 37 -35.95 -9.21 -5.09
N LYS A 38 -34.77 -8.67 -5.45
CA LYS A 38 -33.61 -8.51 -4.55
C LYS A 38 -34.01 -7.91 -3.21
N THR A 39 -34.57 -6.70 -3.22
CA THR A 39 -35.01 -5.98 -2.02
C THR A 39 -36.03 -6.78 -1.20
N THR A 40 -36.96 -7.50 -1.82
CA THR A 40 -37.93 -8.33 -1.08
C THR A 40 -37.28 -9.49 -0.33
N VAL A 41 -36.23 -10.11 -0.89
CA VAL A 41 -35.46 -11.15 -0.18
C VAL A 41 -34.68 -10.55 0.98
N VAL A 42 -34.10 -9.37 0.78
CA VAL A 42 -33.37 -8.63 1.84
C VAL A 42 -34.30 -8.22 2.97
N GLU A 43 -35.48 -7.66 2.67
CA GLU A 43 -36.52 -7.29 3.65
C GLU A 43 -36.90 -8.49 4.55
N GLU A 44 -37.14 -9.66 3.96
CA GLU A 44 -37.46 -10.88 4.72
C GLU A 44 -36.27 -11.33 5.60
N ALA A 45 -35.04 -11.29 5.07
CA ALA A 45 -33.84 -11.65 5.81
C ALA A 45 -33.57 -10.67 6.98
N VAL A 46 -33.78 -9.37 6.77
CA VAL A 46 -33.67 -8.34 7.80
C VAL A 46 -34.72 -8.50 8.89
N ALA A 47 -35.98 -8.79 8.52
CA ALA A 47 -37.04 -9.04 9.49
C ALA A 47 -36.68 -10.22 10.41
N ARG A 48 -36.14 -11.30 9.84
CA ARG A 48 -35.66 -12.47 10.59
C ARG A 48 -34.44 -12.17 11.45
N ALA A 49 -33.50 -11.37 10.94
CA ALA A 49 -32.32 -10.95 11.70
C ALA A 49 -32.68 -10.09 12.92
N THR A 50 -33.59 -9.15 12.72
CA THR A 50 -34.13 -8.29 13.78
C THR A 50 -34.85 -9.11 14.84
N ALA A 51 -35.71 -10.07 14.41
CA ALA A 51 -36.39 -10.99 15.32
C ALA A 51 -35.41 -11.89 16.12
N ALA A 52 -34.23 -12.16 15.56
CA ALA A 52 -33.15 -12.88 16.22
C ALA A 52 -32.21 -11.99 17.07
N GLY A 53 -32.54 -10.70 17.26
CA GLY A 53 -31.80 -9.77 18.10
C GLY A 53 -30.52 -9.20 17.47
N ALA A 54 -30.37 -9.26 16.14
CA ALA A 54 -29.29 -8.56 15.45
C ALA A 54 -29.58 -7.05 15.36
N THR A 55 -28.53 -6.23 15.46
CA THR A 55 -28.61 -4.84 15.03
C THR A 55 -28.55 -4.83 13.51
N VAL A 56 -29.40 -4.05 12.84
CA VAL A 56 -29.42 -3.94 11.38
C VAL A 56 -29.22 -2.50 11.00
N ALA A 57 -28.36 -2.27 10.00
CA ALA A 57 -28.15 -0.95 9.41
C ALA A 57 -28.09 -1.06 7.89
N THR A 58 -28.65 -0.07 7.21
CA THR A 58 -28.88 -0.14 5.77
C THR A 58 -28.32 1.07 5.04
N GLY A 59 -27.58 0.80 3.97
CA GLY A 59 -27.07 1.77 3.02
C GLY A 59 -27.53 1.44 1.61
N ARG A 60 -27.81 2.46 0.80
CA ARG A 60 -28.14 2.29 -0.62
C ARG A 60 -27.21 3.15 -1.46
N ALA A 61 -26.62 2.56 -2.51
CA ALA A 61 -25.97 3.33 -3.55
C ALA A 61 -27.01 3.90 -4.51
N VAL A 62 -26.88 5.18 -4.87
CA VAL A 62 -27.84 5.88 -5.74
C VAL A 62 -27.14 6.33 -7.02
N PRO A 63 -27.86 6.41 -8.16
CA PRO A 63 -27.27 6.81 -9.44
C PRO A 63 -27.02 8.32 -9.56
N ASP A 64 -27.28 9.10 -8.51
CA ASP A 64 -27.30 10.55 -8.57
C ASP A 64 -25.87 11.14 -8.57
N GLU A 65 -25.55 11.99 -9.55
CA GLU A 65 -24.21 12.58 -9.75
C GLU A 65 -23.68 13.42 -8.57
N GLY A 66 -24.56 13.85 -7.66
CA GLY A 66 -24.19 14.64 -6.47
C GLY A 66 -24.33 13.88 -5.16
N ALA A 67 -24.45 12.55 -5.19
CA ALA A 67 -24.37 11.74 -3.98
C ALA A 67 -22.96 11.87 -3.37
N PRO A 68 -22.84 12.15 -2.06
CA PRO A 68 -21.55 12.23 -1.39
C PRO A 68 -20.72 10.95 -1.54
N ALA A 69 -19.40 11.09 -1.46
CA ALA A 69 -18.50 9.95 -1.31
C ALA A 69 -18.92 9.08 -0.12
N TYR A 70 -18.78 7.76 -0.26
CA TYR A 70 -19.21 6.82 0.77
C TYR A 70 -20.71 6.87 1.10
N TRP A 71 -21.57 7.39 0.21
CA TRP A 71 -23.01 7.55 0.47
C TRP A 71 -23.71 6.35 1.13
N PRO A 72 -23.61 5.11 0.61
CA PRO A 72 -24.25 3.97 1.26
C PRO A 72 -23.73 3.76 2.70
N TRP A 73 -22.47 4.04 2.95
CA TRP A 73 -21.88 3.91 4.29
C TRP A 73 -22.28 5.04 5.23
N LEU A 74 -22.41 6.28 4.74
CA LEU A 74 -22.92 7.40 5.52
C LEU A 74 -24.33 7.09 6.05
N ARG A 75 -25.23 6.67 5.16
CA ARG A 75 -26.59 6.26 5.53
C ARG A 75 -26.61 5.12 6.53
N LEU A 76 -25.70 4.16 6.34
CA LEU A 76 -25.58 3.04 7.25
C LEU A 76 -25.11 3.49 8.65
N ILE A 77 -24.14 4.40 8.73
CA ILE A 77 -23.61 4.91 10.00
C ILE A 77 -24.65 5.77 10.73
N GLU A 78 -25.46 6.55 10.01
CA GLU A 78 -26.59 7.31 10.58
C GLU A 78 -27.58 6.40 11.34
N ASP A 79 -27.73 5.14 10.91
CA ASP A 79 -28.60 4.15 11.57
C ASP A 79 -27.93 3.47 12.79
N LEU A 80 -26.62 3.63 12.97
CA LEU A 80 -25.85 2.97 14.03
C LEU A 80 -25.56 3.92 15.20
N PRO A 81 -26.27 3.78 16.34
CA PRO A 81 -26.06 4.64 17.48
C PRO A 81 -24.63 4.47 18.04
N GLY A 82 -23.93 5.59 18.21
CA GLY A 82 -22.58 5.64 18.78
C GLY A 82 -21.45 5.66 17.75
N LEU A 83 -21.74 5.53 16.45
CA LEU A 83 -20.75 5.70 15.39
C LEU A 83 -20.85 7.10 14.75
N PRO A 84 -19.81 7.93 14.84
CA PRO A 84 -19.81 9.26 14.22
C PRO A 84 -19.55 9.20 12.70
N PRO A 85 -20.23 10.02 11.86
CA PRO A 85 -19.95 10.15 10.43
C PRO A 85 -18.49 10.49 10.10
N GLU A 86 -17.79 11.13 11.03
CA GLU A 86 -16.36 11.48 10.97
C GLU A 86 -15.45 10.25 10.78
N LEU A 87 -15.97 9.03 10.99
CA LEU A 87 -15.30 7.78 10.62
C LEU A 87 -15.06 7.67 9.11
N LEU A 88 -15.75 8.43 8.25
CA LEU A 88 -15.57 8.41 6.80
C LEU A 88 -14.74 9.59 6.25
N THR A 89 -14.41 10.60 7.06
CA THR A 89 -13.65 11.78 6.63
C THR A 89 -12.17 11.49 6.34
N ALA A 90 -11.74 11.63 5.09
CA ALA A 90 -10.31 11.60 4.75
C ALA A 90 -9.63 12.94 5.08
N ALA A 91 -8.64 12.91 5.98
CA ALA A 91 -7.71 14.02 6.18
C ALA A 91 -6.29 13.53 5.90
N THR A 92 -5.56 14.16 4.99
CA THR A 92 -4.15 13.79 4.75
C THR A 92 -3.25 14.41 5.82
N ALA A 93 -2.50 13.57 6.54
CA ALA A 93 -1.42 14.06 7.37
C ALA A 93 -0.21 14.44 6.50
N ALA A 94 0.65 15.34 7.00
CA ALA A 94 1.88 15.70 6.30
C ALA A 94 2.79 14.47 6.10
N GLY A 95 3.12 14.16 4.85
CA GLY A 95 3.93 13.00 4.47
C GLY A 95 3.16 11.68 4.31
N GLU A 96 1.86 11.65 4.61
CA GLU A 96 1.00 10.49 4.34
C GLU A 96 0.56 10.45 2.88
N SER A 97 0.63 9.27 2.25
CA SER A 97 0.12 9.12 0.89
C SER A 97 -1.42 9.20 0.86
N PRO A 98 -2.02 9.72 -0.23
CA PRO A 98 -3.45 9.61 -0.53
C PRO A 98 -4.08 8.26 -0.20
N ALA A 99 -3.42 7.20 -0.63
CA ALA A 99 -3.85 5.83 -0.47
C ALA A 99 -3.74 5.37 1.00
N ALA A 100 -2.73 5.81 1.74
CA ALA A 100 -2.63 5.56 3.18
C ALA A 100 -3.76 6.25 3.96
N ALA A 101 -4.11 7.50 3.62
CA ALA A 101 -5.23 8.21 4.24
C ALA A 101 -6.57 7.46 4.01
N ARG A 102 -6.87 7.07 2.76
CA ARG A 102 -8.06 6.26 2.43
C ARG A 102 -8.08 4.92 3.16
N PHE A 103 -6.94 4.24 3.22
CA PHE A 103 -6.82 2.97 3.93
C PHE A 103 -7.07 3.14 5.43
N ARG A 104 -6.57 4.21 6.05
CA ARG A 104 -6.82 4.53 7.47
C ARG A 104 -8.30 4.78 7.73
N VAL A 105 -8.98 5.55 6.87
CA VAL A 105 -10.44 5.74 6.91
C VAL A 105 -11.14 4.39 6.88
N ALA A 106 -10.76 3.52 5.95
CA ALA A 106 -11.38 2.22 5.85
C ALA A 106 -11.12 1.33 7.08
N GLN A 107 -9.89 1.30 7.59
CA GLN A 107 -9.52 0.52 8.77
C GLN A 107 -10.24 0.98 10.04
N ARG A 108 -10.32 2.29 10.29
CA ARG A 108 -11.02 2.78 11.49
C ARG A 108 -12.52 2.47 11.43
N THR A 109 -13.13 2.56 10.24
CA THR A 109 -14.56 2.22 10.04
C THR A 109 -14.79 0.73 10.25
N VAL A 110 -13.97 -0.13 9.64
CA VAL A 110 -14.06 -1.58 9.83
C VAL A 110 -13.91 -1.96 11.30
N ARG A 111 -12.93 -1.37 12.00
CA ARG A 111 -12.74 -1.59 13.44
C ARG A 111 -13.97 -1.19 14.24
N ALA A 112 -14.49 0.01 13.99
CA ALA A 112 -15.68 0.51 14.70
C ALA A 112 -16.90 -0.40 14.48
N LEU A 113 -17.13 -0.86 13.24
CA LEU A 113 -18.22 -1.79 12.91
C LEU A 113 -18.08 -3.13 13.65
N ARG A 114 -16.85 -3.66 13.80
CA ARG A 114 -16.61 -4.92 14.52
C ARG A 114 -16.88 -4.80 16.02
N GLU A 115 -16.71 -3.62 16.59
CA GLU A 115 -16.93 -3.36 18.03
C GLU A 115 -18.44 -3.26 18.37
N THR A 116 -19.33 -3.08 17.38
CA THR A 116 -20.79 -2.97 17.55
C THR A 116 -21.49 -4.29 17.92
N GLY A 117 -20.81 -5.44 17.85
CA GLY A 117 -21.38 -6.74 18.23
C GLY A 117 -22.06 -7.49 17.08
N HIS A 118 -23.24 -8.07 17.30
CA HIS A 118 -23.97 -8.83 16.28
C HIS A 118 -24.72 -7.90 15.33
N LEU A 119 -24.11 -7.64 14.17
CA LEU A 119 -24.51 -6.59 13.24
C LEU A 119 -24.72 -7.14 11.83
N VAL A 120 -25.87 -6.82 11.22
CA VAL A 120 -26.18 -7.09 9.82
C VAL A 120 -26.16 -5.78 9.04
N LEU A 121 -25.28 -5.74 8.04
CA LEU A 121 -25.08 -4.59 7.17
C LEU A 121 -25.74 -4.88 5.83
N VAL A 122 -26.70 -4.05 5.44
CA VAL A 122 -27.37 -4.16 4.14
C VAL A 122 -26.85 -3.07 3.22
N LEU A 123 -26.30 -3.45 2.07
CA LEU A 123 -25.80 -2.54 1.04
C LEU A 123 -26.55 -2.78 -0.27
N GLU A 124 -27.51 -1.92 -0.59
CA GLU A 124 -28.36 -2.04 -1.76
C GLU A 124 -27.75 -1.35 -2.99
N ASP A 125 -27.97 -1.96 -4.16
CA ASP A 125 -27.70 -1.40 -5.48
C ASP A 125 -26.22 -1.04 -5.76
N LEU A 126 -25.26 -1.85 -5.30
CA LEU A 126 -23.80 -1.62 -5.40
C LEU A 126 -23.25 -1.31 -6.81
N HIS A 127 -23.96 -1.66 -7.88
CA HIS A 127 -23.63 -1.23 -9.25
C HIS A 127 -23.58 0.30 -9.46
N TRP A 128 -24.12 1.08 -8.52
CA TRP A 128 -24.01 2.55 -8.49
C TRP A 128 -23.05 3.07 -7.42
N ALA A 129 -22.41 2.19 -6.64
CA ALA A 129 -21.51 2.62 -5.57
C ALA A 129 -20.22 3.24 -6.13
N ASP A 130 -19.71 4.27 -5.45
CA ASP A 130 -18.45 4.88 -5.77
C ASP A 130 -17.26 3.95 -5.44
N ALA A 131 -16.10 4.27 -6.02
CA ALA A 131 -14.89 3.45 -5.85
C ALA A 131 -14.41 3.37 -4.40
N GLY A 132 -14.60 4.43 -3.60
CA GLY A 132 -14.28 4.46 -2.18
C GLY A 132 -15.17 3.51 -1.38
N SER A 133 -16.48 3.56 -1.62
CA SER A 133 -17.47 2.63 -1.04
C SER A 133 -17.13 1.17 -1.31
N LEU A 134 -16.78 0.84 -2.55
CA LEU A 134 -16.37 -0.53 -2.92
C LEU A 134 -15.03 -0.92 -2.30
N ALA A 135 -14.06 0.00 -2.20
CA ALA A 135 -12.79 -0.27 -1.54
C ALA A 135 -12.95 -0.57 -0.04
N LEU A 136 -13.82 0.18 0.65
CA LEU A 136 -14.19 -0.08 2.04
C LEU A 136 -14.87 -1.45 2.18
N LEU A 137 -15.80 -1.79 1.30
CA LEU A 137 -16.45 -3.10 1.28
C LEU A 137 -15.44 -4.23 1.13
N ARG A 138 -14.51 -4.14 0.16
CA ARG A 138 -13.45 -5.13 -0.05
C ARG A 138 -12.59 -5.35 1.20
N LEU A 139 -12.26 -4.27 1.92
CA LEU A 139 -11.50 -4.37 3.16
C LEU A 139 -12.32 -5.04 4.25
N LEU A 140 -13.57 -4.61 4.44
CA LEU A 140 -14.48 -5.20 5.42
C LEU A 140 -14.65 -6.71 5.17
N SER A 141 -14.91 -7.12 3.93
CA SER A 141 -15.13 -8.51 3.56
C SER A 141 -13.97 -9.43 3.95
N ARG A 142 -12.72 -8.95 3.86
CA ARG A 142 -11.52 -9.69 4.28
C ARG A 142 -11.40 -9.85 5.79
N GLU A 143 -12.02 -8.96 6.55
CA GLU A 143 -12.01 -8.91 8.02
C GLU A 143 -13.25 -9.55 8.65
N LEU A 144 -14.18 -10.09 7.83
CA LEU A 144 -15.36 -10.82 8.31
C LEU A 144 -15.04 -12.13 9.03
N PRO A 145 -14.06 -12.95 8.60
CA PRO A 145 -13.75 -14.20 9.28
C PRO A 145 -13.41 -13.97 10.76
N GLY A 146 -14.10 -14.66 11.66
CA GLY A 146 -13.89 -14.50 13.12
C GLY A 146 -14.60 -13.27 13.72
N SER A 147 -15.58 -12.69 13.01
CA SER A 147 -16.38 -11.55 13.48
C SER A 147 -17.86 -11.91 13.65
N ARG A 148 -18.63 -11.02 14.29
CA ARG A 148 -20.10 -11.15 14.42
C ARG A 148 -20.87 -10.35 13.36
N LEU A 149 -20.24 -10.13 12.21
CA LEU A 149 -20.77 -9.32 11.12
C LEU A 149 -21.35 -10.17 10.00
N LEU A 150 -22.53 -9.78 9.51
CA LEU A 150 -23.09 -10.27 8.24
C LEU A 150 -23.23 -9.09 7.28
N VAL A 151 -22.69 -9.21 6.07
CA VAL A 151 -22.93 -8.26 4.98
C VAL A 151 -23.90 -8.86 3.96
N ILE A 152 -24.99 -8.16 3.66
CA ILE A 152 -25.92 -8.50 2.58
C ILE A 152 -25.85 -7.40 1.54
N ALA A 153 -25.24 -7.70 0.40
CA ALA A 153 -25.07 -6.78 -0.71
C ALA A 153 -26.02 -7.11 -1.87
N THR A 154 -26.49 -6.11 -2.61
CA THR A 154 -27.28 -6.33 -3.83
C THR A 154 -26.65 -5.63 -5.03
N ALA A 155 -26.69 -6.27 -6.21
CA ALA A 155 -26.14 -5.71 -7.45
C ALA A 155 -26.90 -6.20 -8.70
N ARG A 156 -26.71 -5.49 -9.82
CA ARG A 156 -27.17 -5.93 -11.15
C ARG A 156 -25.99 -6.50 -11.94
N PRO A 157 -26.18 -7.56 -12.73
CA PRO A 157 -25.13 -8.08 -13.59
C PRO A 157 -24.88 -7.15 -14.80
N PRO A 158 -23.64 -7.10 -15.35
CA PRO A 158 -22.42 -7.67 -14.76
C PRO A 158 -21.93 -6.85 -13.55
N PHE A 159 -21.51 -7.54 -12.49
CA PHE A 159 -20.90 -6.93 -11.30
C PHE A 159 -19.63 -7.72 -10.92
N PRO A 160 -18.48 -7.05 -10.64
CA PRO A 160 -17.25 -7.74 -10.29
C PRO A 160 -17.37 -8.45 -8.94
N LEU A 161 -17.19 -9.78 -8.90
CA LEU A 161 -17.29 -10.55 -7.65
C LEU A 161 -16.14 -10.23 -6.68
N ASP A 162 -15.01 -9.77 -7.19
CA ASP A 162 -13.84 -9.37 -6.39
C ASP A 162 -14.12 -8.13 -5.51
N ASP A 163 -15.23 -7.42 -5.74
CA ASP A 163 -15.66 -6.30 -4.90
C ASP A 163 -16.26 -6.73 -3.57
N VAL A 164 -16.69 -8.00 -3.47
CA VAL A 164 -17.17 -8.61 -2.21
C VAL A 164 -16.51 -9.98 -2.03
N PRO A 165 -15.20 -10.01 -1.75
CA PRO A 165 -14.43 -11.25 -1.72
C PRO A 165 -14.95 -12.21 -0.64
N GLY A 166 -15.10 -13.48 -0.99
CA GLY A 166 -15.61 -14.51 -0.08
C GLY A 166 -17.13 -14.49 0.12
N ALA A 167 -17.87 -13.61 -0.57
CA ALA A 167 -19.32 -13.60 -0.51
C ALA A 167 -19.94 -14.82 -1.22
N GLU A 168 -21.00 -15.35 -0.63
CA GLU A 168 -21.87 -16.30 -1.29
C GLU A 168 -22.77 -15.58 -2.30
N VAL A 169 -22.62 -15.95 -3.57
CA VAL A 169 -23.35 -15.31 -4.67
C VAL A 169 -24.72 -15.97 -4.85
N LEU A 170 -25.77 -15.26 -4.51
CA LEU A 170 -27.17 -15.70 -4.67
C LEU A 170 -27.75 -15.07 -5.93
N ARG A 171 -27.80 -15.85 -7.03
CA ARG A 171 -28.36 -15.38 -8.31
C ARG A 171 -29.88 -15.54 -8.31
N LEU A 172 -30.59 -14.44 -8.49
CA LEU A 172 -32.05 -14.40 -8.54
C LEU A 172 -32.53 -14.61 -9.97
N GLU A 173 -32.94 -15.84 -10.25
CA GLU A 173 -33.51 -16.21 -11.54
C GLU A 173 -34.98 -15.78 -11.66
N PRO A 174 -35.52 -15.65 -12.89
CA PRO A 174 -36.95 -15.44 -13.10
C PRO A 174 -37.82 -16.52 -12.42
N TRP A 175 -39.04 -16.16 -12.03
CA TRP A 175 -39.99 -17.10 -11.45
C TRP A 175 -40.46 -18.13 -12.47
N GLU A 176 -40.31 -19.40 -12.11
CA GLU A 176 -40.92 -20.53 -12.80
C GLU A 176 -42.46 -20.46 -12.77
N PRO A 177 -43.17 -21.13 -13.70
CA PRO A 177 -44.62 -21.10 -13.77
C PRO A 177 -45.33 -21.47 -12.45
N ALA A 178 -44.74 -22.37 -11.65
CA ALA A 178 -45.27 -22.75 -10.35
C ALA A 178 -45.30 -21.57 -9.35
N ALA A 179 -44.24 -20.75 -9.33
CA ALA A 179 -44.18 -19.57 -8.48
C ALA A 179 -45.14 -18.48 -8.96
N VAL A 180 -45.29 -18.29 -10.28
CA VAL A 180 -46.31 -17.40 -10.85
C VAL A 180 -47.72 -17.85 -10.45
N GLY A 181 -48.03 -19.14 -10.52
CA GLY A 181 -49.32 -19.68 -10.11
C GLY A 181 -49.59 -19.50 -8.62
N ALA A 182 -48.59 -19.73 -7.77
CA ALA A 182 -48.69 -19.47 -6.34
C ALA A 182 -48.94 -17.99 -6.03
N TYR A 183 -48.32 -17.07 -6.78
CA TYR A 183 -48.52 -15.63 -6.64
C TYR A 183 -49.93 -15.16 -7.05
N LEU A 184 -50.45 -15.66 -8.18
CA LEU A 184 -51.81 -15.36 -8.65
C LEU A 184 -52.89 -15.84 -7.67
N GLY A 185 -52.58 -16.88 -6.90
CA GLY A 185 -53.44 -17.44 -5.87
C GLY A 185 -54.61 -18.26 -6.43
N PRO A 186 -55.34 -18.96 -5.55
CA PRO A 186 -56.37 -19.93 -5.95
C PRO A 186 -57.61 -19.30 -6.58
N ALA A 187 -57.81 -17.99 -6.43
CA ALA A 187 -58.94 -17.26 -7.00
C ALA A 187 -58.75 -16.92 -8.49
N ALA A 188 -57.54 -17.04 -9.03
CA ALA A 188 -57.26 -16.85 -10.44
C ALA A 188 -57.60 -18.13 -11.25
N HIS A 189 -58.19 -17.95 -12.43
CA HIS A 189 -58.43 -19.06 -13.34
C HIS A 189 -57.10 -19.67 -13.82
N ALA A 190 -56.99 -21.00 -13.82
CA ALA A 190 -55.74 -21.73 -14.08
C ALA A 190 -55.06 -21.40 -15.42
N SER A 191 -55.82 -20.94 -16.42
CA SER A 191 -55.27 -20.54 -17.72
C SER A 191 -54.45 -19.24 -17.70
N TRP A 192 -54.49 -18.45 -16.62
CA TRP A 192 -53.68 -17.23 -16.51
C TRP A 192 -52.21 -17.51 -16.19
N THR A 193 -51.89 -18.56 -15.43
CA THR A 193 -50.50 -18.85 -15.02
C THR A 193 -49.54 -18.97 -16.21
N PRO A 194 -49.82 -19.78 -17.26
CA PRO A 194 -48.92 -19.89 -18.42
C PRO A 194 -48.89 -18.60 -19.27
N VAL A 195 -49.99 -17.85 -19.31
CA VAL A 195 -50.10 -16.60 -20.07
C VAL A 195 -49.27 -15.50 -19.40
N VAL A 196 -49.43 -15.30 -18.09
CA VAL A 196 -48.67 -14.32 -17.31
C VAL A 196 -47.19 -14.67 -17.30
N HIS A 197 -46.82 -15.94 -17.12
CA HIS A 197 -45.42 -16.38 -17.18
C HIS A 197 -44.78 -16.06 -18.54
N ARG A 198 -45.44 -16.43 -19.65
CA ARG A 198 -44.93 -16.17 -21.01
C ARG A 198 -44.74 -14.67 -21.29
N LEU A 199 -45.64 -13.82 -20.80
CA LEU A 199 -45.62 -12.38 -21.07
C LEU A 199 -44.65 -11.61 -20.18
N SER A 200 -44.47 -12.06 -18.94
CA SER A 200 -43.53 -11.46 -17.99
C SER A 200 -42.11 -12.03 -18.12
N GLY A 201 -41.95 -13.18 -18.79
CA GLY A 201 -40.71 -13.96 -18.75
C GLY A 201 -40.37 -14.44 -17.35
N GLY A 202 -41.36 -14.55 -16.45
CA GLY A 202 -41.14 -14.87 -15.04
C GLY A 202 -40.59 -13.73 -14.19
N ASN A 203 -40.39 -12.51 -14.73
CA ASN A 203 -39.89 -11.39 -13.92
C ASN A 203 -40.92 -10.99 -12.85
N PRO A 204 -40.60 -11.08 -11.53
CA PRO A 204 -41.54 -10.81 -10.44
C PRO A 204 -42.22 -9.44 -10.51
N LEU A 205 -41.52 -8.39 -10.93
CA LEU A 205 -42.08 -7.05 -11.10
C LEU A 205 -43.18 -7.05 -12.18
N TYR A 206 -42.92 -7.68 -13.33
CA TYR A 206 -43.89 -7.76 -14.43
C TYR A 206 -45.05 -8.69 -14.09
N VAL A 207 -44.80 -9.81 -13.40
CA VAL A 207 -45.86 -10.69 -12.89
C VAL A 207 -46.79 -9.91 -11.96
N ARG A 208 -46.24 -9.19 -10.97
CA ARG A 208 -47.02 -8.35 -10.05
C ARG A 208 -47.84 -7.31 -10.81
N GLU A 209 -47.24 -6.67 -11.80
CA GLU A 209 -47.89 -5.61 -12.53
C GLU A 209 -49.03 -6.10 -13.43
N LEU A 210 -48.80 -7.17 -14.20
CA LEU A 210 -49.84 -7.82 -14.99
C LEU A 210 -50.99 -8.30 -14.09
N THR A 211 -50.66 -8.91 -12.94
CA THR A 211 -51.66 -9.37 -11.96
C THR A 211 -52.48 -8.20 -11.43
N ARG A 212 -51.85 -7.09 -11.06
CA ARG A 212 -52.53 -5.89 -10.55
C ARG A 212 -53.50 -5.32 -11.59
N GLN A 213 -53.08 -5.22 -12.85
CA GLN A 213 -53.94 -4.73 -13.93
C GLN A 213 -55.13 -5.66 -14.17
N LEU A 214 -54.88 -6.97 -14.28
CA LEU A 214 -55.92 -7.97 -14.53
C LEU A 214 -56.91 -8.09 -13.35
N SER A 215 -56.45 -7.84 -12.11
CA SER A 215 -57.31 -7.75 -10.93
C SER A 215 -58.22 -6.53 -10.96
N ARG A 216 -57.71 -5.35 -11.33
CA ARG A 216 -58.52 -4.11 -11.45
C ARG A 216 -59.63 -4.25 -12.50
N GLU A 217 -59.37 -5.00 -13.56
CA GLU A 217 -60.34 -5.28 -14.62
C GLU A 217 -61.29 -6.48 -14.30
N ASP A 218 -61.17 -7.11 -13.12
CA ASP A 218 -61.87 -8.34 -12.70
C ASP A 218 -61.74 -9.52 -13.69
N ARG A 219 -60.58 -9.62 -14.36
CA ARG A 219 -60.32 -10.60 -15.43
C ARG A 219 -59.67 -11.88 -14.94
N LEU A 220 -58.93 -11.82 -13.84
CA LEU A 220 -58.19 -12.99 -13.31
C LEU A 220 -59.12 -14.16 -12.96
N ARG A 221 -60.38 -13.90 -12.59
CA ARG A 221 -61.36 -14.93 -12.21
C ARG A 221 -61.97 -15.68 -13.41
N ARG A 222 -61.79 -15.17 -14.63
CA ARG A 222 -62.33 -15.75 -15.87
C ARG A 222 -61.21 -16.38 -16.70
N PRO A 223 -61.49 -17.35 -17.59
CA PRO A 223 -60.48 -17.89 -18.48
C PRO A 223 -59.76 -16.78 -19.25
N ALA A 224 -58.43 -16.87 -19.32
CA ALA A 224 -57.64 -16.12 -20.29
C ALA A 224 -58.13 -16.52 -21.69
N GLY A 225 -59.06 -15.75 -22.27
CA GLY A 225 -59.45 -15.89 -23.66
C GLY A 225 -58.22 -15.72 -24.57
N GLY A 226 -58.34 -15.95 -25.88
CA GLY A 226 -57.28 -15.78 -26.90
C GLY A 226 -56.77 -14.34 -27.06
N VAL A 227 -56.73 -13.58 -25.98
CA VAL A 227 -56.27 -12.22 -25.85
C VAL A 227 -54.76 -12.20 -26.09
N GLY A 228 -54.37 -11.63 -27.23
CA GLY A 228 -53.03 -11.06 -27.37
C GLY A 228 -52.91 -9.94 -26.35
N VAL A 229 -52.05 -10.11 -25.34
CA VAL A 229 -51.69 -9.01 -24.46
C VAL A 229 -50.96 -7.98 -25.34
N PRO A 230 -51.45 -6.73 -25.35
CA PRO A 230 -51.14 -5.83 -26.45
C PRO A 230 -49.71 -5.26 -26.34
N THR A 231 -49.27 -4.59 -27.40
CA THR A 231 -47.93 -4.06 -27.69
C THR A 231 -47.40 -3.02 -26.66
N GLU A 232 -48.08 -2.84 -25.53
CA GLU A 232 -47.94 -1.75 -24.55
C GLU A 232 -47.04 -2.05 -23.33
N LEU A 233 -46.27 -3.14 -23.27
CA LEU A 233 -45.34 -3.33 -22.15
C LEU A 233 -44.29 -2.18 -22.03
N ARG A 234 -44.06 -1.41 -23.11
CA ARG A 234 -43.26 -0.17 -23.10
C ARG A 234 -44.04 1.12 -22.78
N ARG A 235 -45.38 1.11 -22.89
CA ARG A 235 -46.25 2.29 -22.67
C ARG A 235 -46.74 2.43 -21.22
N LEU A 236 -46.36 1.49 -20.36
CA LEU A 236 -46.83 1.41 -18.97
C LEU A 236 -46.33 2.56 -18.08
N VAL A 237 -45.20 3.19 -18.44
CA VAL A 237 -44.65 4.36 -17.74
C VAL A 237 -45.37 5.65 -18.16
N GLY A 238 -45.63 5.85 -19.45
CA GLY A 238 -46.28 7.07 -19.96
C GLY A 238 -47.79 7.15 -19.71
N ARG A 239 -48.50 6.02 -19.62
CA ARG A 239 -49.96 6.02 -19.34
C ARG A 239 -50.29 6.35 -17.87
N ARG A 240 -49.40 6.03 -16.92
CA ARG A 240 -49.62 6.29 -15.48
C ARG A 240 -49.51 7.77 -15.15
N THR A 241 -48.51 8.45 -15.72
CA THR A 241 -48.32 9.89 -15.53
C THR A 241 -49.34 10.71 -16.31
N ALA A 242 -49.80 10.25 -17.48
CA ALA A 242 -50.81 10.95 -18.29
C ALA A 242 -52.21 11.01 -17.65
N GLN A 243 -52.53 10.11 -16.72
CA GLN A 243 -53.81 10.09 -15.99
C GLN A 243 -53.81 10.99 -14.75
N LEU A 244 -52.65 11.51 -14.33
CA LEU A 244 -52.52 12.41 -13.18
C LEU A 244 -52.96 13.83 -13.53
N GLY A 245 -53.36 14.61 -12.52
CA GLY A 245 -53.61 16.04 -12.66
C GLY A 245 -52.36 16.82 -13.09
N ALA A 246 -52.54 18.00 -13.69
CA ALA A 246 -51.42 18.85 -14.12
C ALA A 246 -50.52 19.26 -12.94
N ALA A 247 -51.11 19.58 -11.79
CA ALA A 247 -50.39 19.92 -10.56
C ALA A 247 -49.57 18.72 -10.02
N CYS A 248 -50.13 17.51 -10.06
CA CYS A 248 -49.40 16.30 -9.64
C CYS A 248 -48.21 16.02 -10.57
N ARG A 249 -48.38 16.19 -11.89
CA ARG A 249 -47.28 16.02 -12.85
C ARG A 249 -46.16 17.05 -12.68
N ASP A 250 -46.48 18.29 -12.33
CA ASP A 250 -45.47 19.33 -12.04
C ASP A 250 -44.71 19.00 -10.75
N LEU A 251 -45.43 18.63 -9.67
CA LEU A 251 -44.81 18.16 -8.42
C LEU A 251 -43.90 16.95 -8.65
N LEU A 252 -44.31 15.98 -9.48
CA LEU A 252 -43.47 14.86 -9.89
C LEU A 252 -42.25 15.29 -10.71
N GLY A 253 -42.31 16.43 -11.40
CA GLY A 253 -41.16 17.07 -12.01
C GLY A 253 -40.13 17.53 -10.97
N GLY A 254 -40.60 18.20 -9.92
CA GLY A 254 -39.78 18.57 -8.76
C GLY A 254 -39.19 17.35 -8.05
N ALA A 255 -40.00 16.32 -7.80
CA ALA A 255 -39.55 15.06 -7.22
C ALA A 255 -38.50 14.35 -8.10
N ALA A 256 -38.68 14.38 -9.42
CA ALA A 256 -37.71 13.80 -10.34
C ALA A 256 -36.38 14.58 -10.39
N ALA A 257 -36.44 15.90 -10.23
CA ALA A 257 -35.27 16.76 -10.11
C ALA A 257 -34.54 16.59 -8.76
N LEU A 258 -35.26 16.29 -7.66
CA LEU A 258 -34.69 16.04 -6.33
C LEU A 258 -33.82 14.78 -6.29
N GLY A 259 -34.18 13.72 -7.02
CA GLY A 259 -33.33 12.54 -7.19
C GLY A 259 -34.05 11.21 -6.96
N ALA A 260 -33.26 10.17 -6.69
CA ALA A 260 -33.78 8.83 -6.44
C ALA A 260 -34.51 8.69 -5.09
N GLU A 261 -34.03 9.44 -4.08
CA GLU A 261 -34.63 9.55 -2.74
C GLU A 261 -35.39 10.87 -2.64
N ILE A 262 -36.68 10.81 -2.30
CA ILE A 262 -37.55 11.99 -2.23
C ILE A 262 -37.87 12.26 -0.77
N ASP A 263 -37.17 13.24 -0.19
CA ASP A 263 -37.55 13.81 1.09
C ASP A 263 -38.81 14.67 0.92
N VAL A 264 -39.89 14.23 1.57
CA VAL A 264 -41.20 14.90 1.47
C VAL A 264 -41.17 16.31 2.06
N ALA A 265 -40.39 16.55 3.11
CA ALA A 265 -40.28 17.87 3.72
C ALA A 265 -39.57 18.85 2.78
N VAL A 266 -38.47 18.42 2.14
CA VAL A 266 -37.74 19.23 1.16
C VAL A 266 -38.61 19.50 -0.08
N LEU A 267 -39.25 18.47 -0.63
CA LEU A 267 -40.14 18.63 -1.78
C LEU A 267 -41.31 19.57 -1.46
N ARG A 268 -41.88 19.49 -0.25
CA ARG A 268 -42.95 20.37 0.21
C ARG A 268 -42.49 21.82 0.34
N ALA A 269 -41.31 22.05 0.90
CA ALA A 269 -40.73 23.39 1.03
C ALA A 269 -40.40 24.02 -0.34
N ALA A 270 -39.98 23.21 -1.32
CA ALA A 270 -39.70 23.67 -2.68
C ALA A 270 -40.94 23.82 -3.58
N ALA A 271 -42.09 23.30 -3.17
CA ALA A 271 -43.31 23.34 -3.97
C ALA A 271 -43.93 24.75 -3.98
N PRO A 272 -44.48 25.22 -5.12
CA PRO A 272 -45.18 26.51 -5.19
C PRO A 272 -46.38 26.61 -4.24
N GLU A 273 -47.09 25.50 -4.01
CA GLU A 273 -48.25 25.41 -3.13
C GLU A 273 -48.04 24.30 -2.07
N PRO A 274 -47.34 24.58 -0.96
CA PRO A 274 -47.00 23.57 0.06
C PRO A 274 -48.22 22.85 0.66
N ALA A 275 -49.37 23.54 0.75
CA ALA A 275 -50.60 22.99 1.32
C ALA A 275 -51.25 21.89 0.45
N ALA A 276 -50.97 21.86 -0.85
CA ALA A 276 -51.54 20.86 -1.76
C ALA A 276 -50.68 19.59 -1.90
N VAL A 277 -49.46 19.58 -1.35
CA VAL A 277 -48.47 18.53 -1.59
C VAL A 277 -48.93 17.16 -1.12
N ASP A 278 -49.57 17.06 0.07
CA ASP A 278 -49.99 15.77 0.63
C ASP A 278 -51.09 15.10 -0.21
N ASP A 279 -52.03 15.89 -0.74
CA ASP A 279 -53.08 15.40 -1.64
C ASP A 279 -52.48 14.90 -2.97
N LEU A 280 -51.52 15.64 -3.53
CA LEU A 280 -50.85 15.30 -4.79
C LEU A 280 -49.92 14.07 -4.64
N LEU A 281 -49.29 13.88 -3.48
CA LEU A 281 -48.50 12.69 -3.18
C LEU A 281 -49.40 11.46 -3.02
N THR A 282 -50.56 11.61 -2.38
CA THR A 282 -51.58 10.56 -2.28
C THR A 282 -52.03 10.11 -3.68
N GLU A 283 -52.31 11.07 -4.58
CA GLU A 283 -52.62 10.78 -5.98
C GLU A 283 -51.52 9.97 -6.69
N ALA A 284 -50.25 10.35 -6.49
CA ALA A 284 -49.10 9.67 -7.10
C ALA A 284 -48.85 8.26 -6.53
N LEU A 285 -49.10 8.04 -5.24
CA LEU A 285 -49.02 6.75 -4.55
C LEU A 285 -50.14 5.81 -5.02
N ASP A 286 -51.37 6.29 -5.10
CA ASP A 286 -52.54 5.52 -5.61
C ASP A 286 -52.37 5.11 -7.07
N ALA A 287 -51.75 5.98 -7.87
CA ALA A 287 -51.36 5.69 -9.24
C ALA A 287 -50.19 4.69 -9.35
N GLY A 288 -49.46 4.45 -8.26
CA GLY A 288 -48.28 3.59 -8.21
C GLY A 288 -47.10 4.16 -9.01
N VAL A 289 -47.01 5.49 -9.07
CA VAL A 289 -45.86 6.21 -9.65
C VAL A 289 -44.78 6.37 -8.58
N LEU A 290 -45.20 6.75 -7.36
CA LEU A 290 -44.37 6.73 -6.17
C LEU A 290 -44.70 5.52 -5.29
N THR A 291 -43.76 5.16 -4.44
CA THR A 291 -43.90 4.14 -3.38
C THR A 291 -43.08 4.58 -2.18
N ASP A 292 -43.41 4.10 -0.99
CA ASP A 292 -42.57 4.29 0.20
C ASP A 292 -41.19 3.64 0.01
N ASP A 293 -40.16 4.26 0.60
CA ASP A 293 -38.88 3.57 0.78
C ASP A 293 -39.02 2.53 1.91
N PRO A 294 -38.63 1.27 1.67
CA PRO A 294 -38.82 0.19 2.63
C PRO A 294 -37.91 0.30 3.87
N TRP A 295 -36.80 1.03 3.75
CA TRP A 295 -35.81 1.19 4.82
C TRP A 295 -35.98 2.52 5.54
N ARG A 296 -36.48 3.55 4.84
CA ARG A 296 -36.78 4.87 5.42
C ARG A 296 -38.19 5.33 5.07
N PRO A 297 -39.21 4.98 5.88
CA PRO A 297 -40.61 5.31 5.61
C PRO A 297 -40.92 6.81 5.48
N ALA A 298 -40.02 7.68 5.95
CA ALA A 298 -40.13 9.13 5.78
C ALA A 298 -39.77 9.60 4.36
N LEU A 299 -39.19 8.73 3.54
CA LEU A 299 -38.78 9.01 2.17
C LEU A 299 -39.70 8.29 1.18
N LEU A 300 -39.97 8.96 0.07
CA LEU A 300 -40.63 8.37 -1.09
C LEU A 300 -39.62 8.05 -2.18
N ARG A 301 -40.00 7.15 -3.07
CA ARG A 301 -39.20 6.81 -4.26
C ARG A 301 -40.10 6.58 -5.46
N PHE A 302 -39.55 6.75 -6.65
CA PHE A 302 -40.22 6.30 -7.87
C PHE A 302 -40.28 4.77 -7.88
N ALA A 303 -41.43 4.22 -8.24
CA ALA A 303 -41.60 2.77 -8.39
C ALA A 303 -40.60 2.18 -9.40
N HIS A 304 -40.11 3.01 -10.34
CA HIS A 304 -39.08 2.66 -11.30
C HIS A 304 -38.25 3.89 -11.71
N ASP A 305 -36.93 3.79 -11.69
CA ASP A 305 -36.02 4.92 -12.02
C ASP A 305 -36.21 5.46 -13.46
N LEU A 306 -36.48 4.59 -14.45
CA LEU A 306 -36.91 5.04 -15.79
C LEU A 306 -38.13 5.99 -15.79
N VAL A 307 -39.07 5.87 -14.85
CA VAL A 307 -40.22 6.79 -14.74
C VAL A 307 -39.75 8.17 -14.28
N ARG A 308 -38.84 8.19 -13.29
CA ARG A 308 -38.19 9.41 -12.82
C ARG A 308 -37.46 10.11 -13.96
N GLN A 309 -36.59 9.38 -14.66
CA GLN A 309 -35.79 9.91 -15.76
C GLN A 309 -36.68 10.45 -16.88
N ALA A 310 -37.70 9.68 -17.30
CA ALA A 310 -38.64 10.12 -18.32
C ALA A 310 -39.42 11.38 -17.90
N ARG A 311 -39.80 11.51 -16.62
CA ARG A 311 -40.46 12.73 -16.12
C ARG A 311 -39.52 13.92 -16.11
N TYR A 312 -38.28 13.73 -15.67
CA TYR A 312 -37.27 14.81 -15.64
C TYR A 312 -36.92 15.29 -17.06
N ASP A 313 -36.79 14.37 -18.02
CA ASP A 313 -36.45 14.69 -19.42
C ASP A 313 -37.60 15.41 -20.15
N ASP A 314 -38.85 15.17 -19.74
CA ASP A 314 -40.05 15.83 -20.27
C ASP A 314 -40.23 17.28 -19.75
N LEU A 315 -39.46 17.70 -18.75
CA LEU A 315 -39.49 19.08 -18.27
C LEU A 315 -38.86 20.04 -19.27
N ALA A 316 -39.56 21.12 -19.58
CA ALA A 316 -39.00 22.22 -20.36
C ALA A 316 -37.80 22.84 -19.62
N ARG A 317 -36.89 23.48 -20.38
CA ARG A 317 -35.67 24.07 -19.81
C ARG A 317 -35.97 25.05 -18.66
N ALA A 318 -36.99 25.90 -18.81
CA ALA A 318 -37.37 26.88 -17.80
C ALA A 318 -37.92 26.21 -16.53
N GLU A 319 -38.72 25.15 -16.68
CA GLU A 319 -39.26 24.38 -15.55
C GLU A 319 -38.15 23.69 -14.77
N ARG A 320 -37.17 23.08 -15.46
CA ARG A 320 -35.99 22.47 -14.82
C ARG A 320 -35.20 23.48 -13.99
N ILE A 321 -34.90 24.64 -14.56
CA ILE A 321 -34.15 25.71 -13.86
C ILE A 321 -34.92 26.15 -12.62
N ALA A 322 -36.23 26.39 -12.74
CA ALA A 322 -37.07 26.83 -11.63
C ALA A 322 -37.13 25.79 -10.49
N TRP A 323 -37.29 24.51 -10.83
CA TRP A 323 -37.26 23.42 -9.85
C TRP A 323 -35.90 23.30 -9.17
N HIS A 324 -34.79 23.31 -9.91
CA HIS A 324 -33.46 23.26 -9.31
C HIS A 324 -33.17 24.45 -8.40
N HIS A 325 -33.65 25.66 -8.74
CA HIS A 325 -33.51 26.82 -7.86
C HIS A 325 -34.26 26.62 -6.54
N ARG A 326 -35.56 26.28 -6.59
CA ARG A 326 -36.38 26.09 -5.37
C ARG A 326 -35.87 24.96 -4.49
N LEU A 327 -35.44 23.85 -5.10
CA LEU A 327 -34.85 22.73 -4.37
C LEU A 327 -33.53 23.12 -3.70
N ALA A 328 -32.69 23.91 -4.36
CA ALA A 328 -31.45 24.38 -3.75
C ALA A 328 -31.70 25.29 -2.54
N ASP A 329 -32.71 26.16 -2.59
CA ASP A 329 -33.10 27.00 -1.46
C ASP A 329 -33.67 26.16 -0.31
N ALA A 330 -34.61 25.26 -0.60
CA ALA A 330 -35.21 24.37 0.40
C ALA A 330 -34.19 23.45 1.08
N LEU A 331 -33.23 22.90 0.33
CA LEU A 331 -32.13 22.09 0.88
C LEU A 331 -31.19 22.92 1.77
N ALA A 332 -30.89 24.16 1.38
CA ALA A 332 -30.07 25.05 2.19
C ALA A 332 -30.75 25.42 3.51
N ASP A 333 -32.06 25.74 3.48
CA ASP A 333 -32.85 26.05 4.66
C ASP A 333 -32.99 24.85 5.61
N ALA A 334 -33.05 23.63 5.05
CA ALA A 334 -33.08 22.39 5.80
C ALA A 334 -31.70 21.97 6.37
N GLY A 335 -30.62 22.68 6.03
CA GLY A 335 -29.26 22.34 6.46
C GLY A 335 -28.72 21.06 5.80
N ALA A 336 -29.14 20.76 4.57
CA ALA A 336 -28.71 19.59 3.82
C ALA A 336 -27.21 19.61 3.49
N ALA A 337 -26.67 18.47 3.03
CA ALA A 337 -25.25 18.36 2.74
C ALA A 337 -24.84 19.35 1.61
N PRO A 338 -23.67 20.00 1.71
CA PRO A 338 -23.22 20.96 0.71
C PRO A 338 -23.19 20.42 -0.73
N ALA A 339 -22.85 19.13 -0.91
CA ALA A 339 -22.85 18.46 -2.20
C ALA A 339 -24.24 18.39 -2.85
N GLU A 340 -25.29 18.12 -2.04
CA GLU A 340 -26.67 18.09 -2.53
C GLU A 340 -27.11 19.47 -3.00
N ILE A 341 -26.81 20.52 -2.22
CA ILE A 341 -27.10 21.91 -2.58
C ILE A 341 -26.37 22.30 -3.87
N ALA A 342 -25.07 21.99 -3.97
CA ALA A 342 -24.24 22.31 -5.13
C ALA A 342 -24.77 21.68 -6.42
N ARG A 343 -25.20 20.41 -6.37
CA ARG A 343 -25.82 19.70 -7.50
C ARG A 343 -26.98 20.49 -8.11
N HIS A 344 -27.85 21.07 -7.27
CA HIS A 344 -28.98 21.86 -7.75
C HIS A 344 -28.56 23.25 -8.24
N ARG A 345 -27.65 23.93 -7.51
CA ARG A 345 -27.17 25.27 -7.90
C ARG A 345 -26.47 25.27 -9.27
N VAL A 346 -25.65 24.27 -9.57
CA VAL A 346 -24.99 24.14 -10.89
C VAL A 346 -26.03 24.05 -12.02
N ARG A 347 -27.11 23.31 -11.82
CA ARG A 347 -28.16 23.08 -12.84
C ARG A 347 -29.06 24.29 -13.08
N CYS A 348 -29.08 25.27 -12.16
CA CYS A 348 -29.82 26.53 -12.32
C CYS A 348 -28.93 27.76 -12.57
N ALA A 349 -27.62 27.59 -12.76
CA ALA A 349 -26.67 28.67 -13.01
C ALA A 349 -26.75 29.22 -14.45
N VAL A 350 -27.67 30.17 -14.70
CA VAL A 350 -27.95 30.71 -16.05
C VAL A 350 -27.50 32.15 -16.28
N ASP A 351 -27.34 32.92 -15.21
CA ASP A 351 -26.93 34.32 -15.20
C ASP A 351 -25.72 34.51 -14.25
N ALA A 352 -25.26 35.75 -14.05
CA ALA A 352 -24.08 36.02 -13.25
C ALA A 352 -24.30 35.75 -11.74
N GLU A 353 -25.48 36.06 -11.22
CA GLU A 353 -25.82 35.89 -9.81
C GLU A 353 -25.97 34.40 -9.47
N SER A 354 -26.72 33.67 -10.28
CA SER A 354 -26.90 32.21 -10.11
C SER A 354 -25.58 31.44 -10.31
N ARG A 355 -24.68 31.90 -11.20
CA ARG A 355 -23.32 31.34 -11.31
C ARG A 355 -22.47 31.57 -10.07
N GLN A 356 -22.52 32.76 -9.46
CA GLN A 356 -21.79 33.03 -8.23
C GLN A 356 -22.30 32.16 -7.06
N ALA A 357 -23.62 31.98 -6.95
CA ALA A 357 -24.21 31.08 -5.96
C ALA A 357 -23.78 29.62 -6.19
N ALA A 358 -23.72 29.17 -7.44
CA ALA A 358 -23.23 27.83 -7.78
C ALA A 358 -21.75 27.64 -7.44
N VAL A 359 -20.88 28.61 -7.74
CA VAL A 359 -19.46 28.59 -7.34
C VAL A 359 -19.31 28.48 -5.83
N ALA A 360 -20.06 29.27 -5.06
CA ALA A 360 -20.02 29.20 -3.60
C ALA A 360 -20.46 27.82 -3.07
N ALA A 361 -21.53 27.26 -3.64
CA ALA A 361 -22.01 25.94 -3.27
C ALA A 361 -21.01 24.83 -3.64
N CYS A 362 -20.40 24.87 -4.83
CA CYS A 362 -19.36 23.92 -5.23
C CYS A 362 -18.12 23.98 -4.34
N ARG A 363 -17.68 25.17 -3.92
CA ARG A 363 -16.57 25.31 -2.96
C ARG A 363 -16.92 24.71 -1.60
N ALA A 364 -18.14 24.93 -1.10
CA ALA A 364 -18.62 24.33 0.13
C ALA A 364 -18.70 22.79 0.01
N ALA A 365 -19.17 22.28 -1.12
CA ALA A 365 -19.20 20.85 -1.43
C ALA A 365 -17.80 20.23 -1.47
N ALA A 366 -16.84 20.88 -2.14
CA ALA A 366 -15.47 20.41 -2.19
C ALA A 366 -14.80 20.40 -0.81
N ALA A 367 -15.05 21.40 0.03
CA ALA A 367 -14.53 21.47 1.38
C ALA A 367 -15.14 20.42 2.33
N ALA A 368 -16.39 20.02 2.09
CA ALA A 368 -17.10 19.00 2.87
C ALA A 368 -16.95 17.57 2.31
N ALA A 369 -16.28 17.40 1.16
CA ALA A 369 -16.13 16.12 0.49
C ALA A 369 -15.36 15.11 1.37
N LEU A 370 -15.83 13.85 1.38
CA LEU A 370 -15.22 12.79 2.19
C LEU A 370 -14.11 12.05 1.45
N ASP A 371 -14.04 12.18 0.13
CA ASP A 371 -12.94 11.69 -0.70
C ASP A 371 -12.41 12.77 -1.66
N PHE A 372 -11.16 12.60 -2.08
CA PHE A 372 -10.48 13.57 -2.96
C PHE A 372 -11.03 13.57 -4.39
N ALA A 373 -11.57 12.45 -4.89
CA ALA A 373 -12.15 12.39 -6.24
C ALA A 373 -13.45 13.21 -6.32
N GLU A 374 -14.26 13.21 -5.27
CA GLU A 374 -15.41 14.08 -5.10
C GLU A 374 -14.99 15.55 -5.00
N ALA A 375 -14.00 15.87 -4.16
CA ALA A 375 -13.48 17.23 -4.07
C ALA A 375 -13.01 17.75 -5.44
N ILE A 376 -12.29 16.93 -6.22
CA ILE A 376 -11.87 17.25 -7.58
C ILE A 376 -13.08 17.53 -8.49
N ARG A 377 -14.13 16.70 -8.48
CA ARG A 377 -15.35 16.92 -9.30
C ARG A 377 -16.01 18.26 -9.00
N TRP A 378 -16.11 18.63 -7.73
CA TRP A 378 -16.70 19.92 -7.35
C TRP A 378 -15.79 21.10 -7.72
N HIS A 379 -14.48 20.93 -7.64
CA HIS A 379 -13.53 21.92 -8.16
C HIS A 379 -13.59 22.05 -9.68
N ASP A 380 -13.80 20.97 -10.42
CA ASP A 380 -14.01 21.01 -11.88
C ASP A 380 -15.21 21.89 -12.23
N HIS A 381 -16.35 21.68 -11.57
CA HIS A 381 -17.53 22.55 -11.74
C HIS A 381 -17.24 24.01 -11.39
N THR A 382 -16.45 24.26 -10.34
CA THR A 382 -16.07 25.62 -9.96
C THR A 382 -15.25 26.30 -11.05
N ILE A 383 -14.30 25.56 -11.63
CA ILE A 383 -13.44 26.04 -12.73
C ILE A 383 -14.27 26.27 -14.00
N ASP A 384 -15.19 25.38 -14.34
CA ASP A 384 -16.08 25.56 -15.51
C ASP A 384 -16.97 26.81 -15.39
N LEU A 385 -17.33 27.20 -14.16
CA LEU A 385 -18.23 28.34 -13.91
C LEU A 385 -17.52 29.70 -13.87
N ALA A 386 -16.30 29.78 -13.32
CA ALA A 386 -15.59 31.05 -13.09
C ALA A 386 -14.07 31.05 -13.36
N ASP A 387 -13.44 29.87 -13.50
CA ASP A 387 -12.00 29.64 -13.75
C ASP A 387 -11.04 30.63 -13.05
N SER A 388 -10.93 30.54 -11.72
CA SER A 388 -9.97 31.38 -10.96
C SER A 388 -8.68 30.64 -10.58
N PRO A 389 -7.53 31.34 -10.43
CA PRO A 389 -6.30 30.73 -9.93
C PRO A 389 -6.45 30.08 -8.54
N ALA A 390 -7.29 30.63 -7.67
CA ALA A 390 -7.53 30.04 -6.34
C ALA A 390 -8.26 28.68 -6.45
N ASP A 391 -9.22 28.56 -7.37
CA ASP A 391 -9.95 27.31 -7.57
C ASP A 391 -9.06 26.22 -8.22
N ARG A 392 -8.20 26.62 -9.15
CA ARG A 392 -7.18 25.71 -9.72
C ARG A 392 -6.19 25.23 -8.66
N LEU A 393 -5.77 26.11 -7.75
CA LEU A 393 -4.89 25.72 -6.65
C LEU A 393 -5.57 24.72 -5.71
N ALA A 394 -6.84 24.95 -5.37
CA ALA A 394 -7.62 24.01 -4.56
C ALA A 394 -7.76 22.64 -5.25
N ARG A 395 -8.03 22.61 -6.56
CA ARG A 395 -8.04 21.38 -7.35
C ARG A 395 -6.67 20.70 -7.40
N ALA A 396 -5.59 21.46 -7.48
CA ALA A 396 -4.24 20.92 -7.47
C ALA A 396 -3.92 20.22 -6.15
N LEU A 397 -4.32 20.81 -5.01
CA LEU A 397 -4.21 20.19 -3.68
C LEU A 397 -4.99 18.87 -3.62
N ALA A 398 -6.25 18.86 -4.08
CA ALA A 398 -7.07 17.65 -4.12
C ALA A 398 -6.49 16.59 -5.07
N SER A 399 -5.96 17.00 -6.24
CA SER A 399 -5.34 16.12 -7.23
C SER A 399 -4.06 15.49 -6.71
N TYR A 400 -3.20 16.26 -6.04
CA TYR A 400 -2.02 15.74 -5.35
C TYR A 400 -2.43 14.75 -4.25
N ALA A 401 -3.45 15.12 -3.46
CA ALA A 401 -4.03 14.28 -2.43
C ALA A 401 -4.79 13.06 -2.97
N ASP A 402 -5.08 12.95 -4.27
CA ASP A 402 -5.61 11.74 -4.92
C ASP A 402 -4.51 10.90 -5.59
N GLY A 403 -3.30 11.46 -5.78
CA GLY A 403 -2.18 10.86 -6.50
C GLY A 403 -2.11 11.20 -8.00
N ARG A 404 -2.93 12.14 -8.48
CA ARG A 404 -2.94 12.62 -9.88
C ARG A 404 -1.90 13.71 -10.09
N LEU A 405 -0.62 13.34 -9.99
CA LEU A 405 0.50 14.29 -10.01
C LEU A 405 0.55 15.18 -11.25
N ASP A 406 0.33 14.61 -12.45
CA ASP A 406 0.33 15.39 -13.69
C ASP A 406 -0.76 16.47 -13.73
N HIS A 407 -1.95 16.17 -13.18
CA HIS A 407 -3.04 17.14 -13.09
C HIS A 407 -2.71 18.24 -12.08
N ALA A 408 -2.16 17.86 -10.92
CA ALA A 408 -1.74 18.82 -9.91
C ALA A 408 -0.65 19.77 -10.44
N ILE A 409 0.36 19.26 -11.14
CA ILE A 409 1.44 20.06 -11.74
C ILE A 409 0.90 20.99 -12.83
N ALA A 410 -0.02 20.51 -13.67
CA ALA A 410 -0.65 21.32 -14.72
C ALA A 410 -1.42 22.51 -14.14
N ASP A 411 -2.20 22.28 -13.08
CA ASP A 411 -2.92 23.35 -12.38
C ASP A 411 -1.97 24.31 -11.67
N CYS A 412 -0.97 23.82 -10.95
CA CYS A 412 0.05 24.67 -10.31
C CYS A 412 0.76 25.57 -11.34
N THR A 413 1.05 25.03 -12.52
CA THR A 413 1.63 25.79 -13.63
C THR A 413 0.68 26.88 -14.14
N ALA A 414 -0.61 26.58 -14.25
CA ALA A 414 -1.63 27.55 -14.63
C ALA A 414 -1.79 28.66 -13.58
N VAL A 415 -1.79 28.30 -12.28
CA VAL A 415 -1.84 29.25 -11.16
C VAL A 415 -0.67 30.24 -11.22
N GLN A 416 0.55 29.76 -11.46
CA GLN A 416 1.72 30.64 -11.55
C GLN A 416 1.70 31.58 -12.76
N ARG A 417 1.05 31.20 -13.87
CA ARG A 417 0.88 32.08 -15.04
C ARG A 417 0.01 33.30 -14.73
N ALA A 418 -0.83 33.25 -13.71
CA ALA A 418 -1.61 34.41 -13.26
C ALA A 418 -0.76 35.50 -12.59
N GLY A 419 0.49 35.19 -12.21
CA GLY A 419 1.45 36.18 -11.70
C GLY A 419 1.17 36.69 -10.28
N VAL A 420 0.29 36.03 -9.53
CA VAL A 420 -0.01 36.38 -8.13
C VAL A 420 1.05 35.76 -7.21
N PRO A 421 1.89 36.56 -6.50
CA PRO A 421 3.04 36.03 -5.76
C PRO A 421 2.69 35.01 -4.67
N THR A 422 1.64 35.25 -3.88
CA THR A 422 1.21 34.36 -2.80
C THR A 422 0.75 33.00 -3.33
N LEU A 423 -0.10 32.99 -4.37
CA LEU A 423 -0.56 31.76 -5.01
C LEU A 423 0.57 31.02 -5.73
N ALA A 424 1.58 31.74 -6.24
CA ALA A 424 2.74 31.12 -6.86
C ALA A 424 3.58 30.32 -5.85
N VAL A 425 3.74 30.86 -4.63
CA VAL A 425 4.36 30.17 -3.49
C VAL A 425 3.56 28.93 -3.13
N GLU A 426 2.25 29.07 -2.91
CA GLU A 426 1.40 27.92 -2.55
C GLU A 426 1.43 26.83 -3.62
N ALA A 427 1.34 27.20 -4.90
CA ALA A 427 1.43 26.28 -6.04
C ALA A 427 2.77 25.52 -6.09
N ALA A 428 3.89 26.20 -5.81
CA ALA A 428 5.19 25.52 -5.74
C ALA A 428 5.25 24.49 -4.62
N LEU A 429 4.49 24.70 -3.54
CA LEU A 429 4.46 23.86 -2.35
C LEU A 429 3.40 22.76 -2.39
N VAL A 430 2.56 22.64 -3.43
CA VAL A 430 1.52 21.60 -3.50
C VAL A 430 2.14 20.21 -3.59
N VAL A 431 2.95 19.96 -4.61
CA VAL A 431 3.51 18.64 -4.90
C VAL A 431 4.87 18.51 -4.23
N ARG A 432 4.94 17.70 -3.16
CA ARG A 432 6.14 17.54 -2.31
C ARG A 432 6.51 16.07 -2.16
N GLY A 433 7.77 15.81 -1.76
CA GLY A 433 8.26 14.46 -1.46
C GLY A 433 8.28 13.49 -2.65
N VAL A 434 8.15 14.01 -3.87
CA VAL A 434 8.21 13.26 -5.12
C VAL A 434 9.38 13.79 -5.93
N ALA A 435 10.23 12.88 -6.39
CA ALA A 435 11.36 13.15 -7.28
C ALA A 435 11.30 12.23 -8.52
N GLY A 436 12.30 12.29 -9.39
CA GLY A 436 12.35 11.51 -10.63
C GLY A 436 11.75 12.26 -11.83
N ALA A 437 10.85 11.62 -12.59
CA ALA A 437 10.33 12.14 -13.85
C ALA A 437 9.65 13.51 -13.75
N HIS A 438 9.06 13.83 -12.59
CA HIS A 438 8.40 15.13 -12.35
C HIS A 438 9.33 16.22 -11.80
N GLY A 439 10.56 15.87 -11.40
CA GLY A 439 11.53 16.80 -10.78
C GLY A 439 11.73 18.11 -11.57
N PRO A 440 12.02 18.05 -12.88
CA PRO A 440 12.23 19.26 -13.69
C PRO A 440 11.03 20.22 -13.70
N ALA A 441 9.80 19.70 -13.69
CA ALA A 441 8.60 20.54 -13.65
C ALA A 441 8.45 21.24 -12.29
N LEU A 442 8.74 20.53 -11.20
CA LEU A 442 8.69 21.09 -9.84
C LEU A 442 9.79 22.13 -9.59
N GLU A 443 10.97 21.95 -10.18
CA GLU A 443 12.05 22.95 -10.15
C GLU A 443 11.60 24.26 -10.80
N VAL A 444 10.97 24.19 -11.98
CA VAL A 444 10.42 25.36 -12.67
C VAL A 444 9.36 26.08 -11.82
N LEU A 445 8.51 25.32 -11.11
CA LEU A 445 7.55 25.92 -10.18
C LEU A 445 8.26 26.66 -9.03
N CYS A 446 9.30 26.06 -8.44
CA CYS A 446 10.06 26.71 -7.37
C CYS A 446 10.76 27.99 -7.88
N GLU A 447 11.44 27.93 -9.02
CA GLU A 447 12.14 29.08 -9.62
C GLU A 447 11.19 30.25 -9.90
N ARG A 448 10.02 29.96 -10.46
CA ARG A 448 8.98 30.98 -10.72
C ARG A 448 8.41 31.58 -9.45
N ALA A 449 8.14 30.77 -8.44
CA ALA A 449 7.67 31.27 -7.15
C ALA A 449 8.70 32.21 -6.51
N LEU A 450 9.99 31.84 -6.53
CA LEU A 450 11.08 32.68 -6.02
C LEU A 450 11.26 33.97 -6.84
N ALA A 451 11.06 33.92 -8.16
CA ALA A 451 11.12 35.10 -9.01
C ALA A 451 9.97 36.08 -8.76
N LEU A 452 8.76 35.59 -8.44
CA LEU A 452 7.57 36.40 -8.20
C LEU A 452 7.45 36.92 -6.76
N ALA A 453 7.73 36.08 -5.78
CA ALA A 453 7.50 36.36 -4.35
C ALA A 453 8.79 36.67 -3.57
N GLY A 454 9.95 36.54 -4.21
CA GLY A 454 11.24 36.68 -3.55
C GLY A 454 11.60 35.44 -2.73
N ARG A 455 12.38 35.66 -1.66
CA ARG A 455 12.95 34.57 -0.84
C ARG A 455 11.87 34.03 0.10
N HIS A 456 11.51 32.75 -0.02
CA HIS A 456 10.54 32.08 0.84
C HIS A 456 11.12 30.77 1.40
N PRO A 457 11.14 30.56 2.74
CA PRO A 457 11.87 29.46 3.37
C PRO A 457 11.44 28.08 2.86
N ARG A 458 10.13 27.79 2.82
CA ARG A 458 9.62 26.49 2.34
C ARG A 458 9.89 26.24 0.85
N VAL A 459 9.86 27.27 0.01
CA VAL A 459 10.11 27.13 -1.43
C VAL A 459 11.59 26.88 -1.66
N LEU A 460 12.47 27.58 -0.94
CA LEU A 460 13.91 27.32 -0.95
C LEU A 460 14.22 25.90 -0.45
N ALA A 461 13.58 25.46 0.64
CA ALA A 461 13.74 24.11 1.17
C ALA A 461 13.33 23.03 0.14
N GLN A 462 12.17 23.19 -0.50
CA GLN A 462 11.73 22.28 -1.54
C GLN A 462 12.64 22.31 -2.77
N TYR A 463 13.11 23.49 -3.18
CA TYR A 463 14.05 23.62 -4.28
C TYR A 463 15.38 22.93 -3.97
N ALA A 464 15.93 23.13 -2.77
CA ALA A 464 17.13 22.43 -2.32
C ALA A 464 16.95 20.91 -2.32
N TYR A 465 15.78 20.42 -1.89
CA TYR A 465 15.45 18.99 -1.95
C TYR A 465 15.50 18.46 -3.40
N LEU A 466 14.86 19.14 -4.35
CA LEU A 466 14.84 18.74 -5.76
C LEU A 466 16.25 18.77 -6.39
N LEU A 467 17.02 19.81 -6.07
CA LEU A 467 18.42 19.92 -6.49
C LEU A 467 19.29 18.79 -5.94
N ALA A 468 19.07 18.37 -4.69
CA ALA A 468 19.76 17.24 -4.10
C ALA A 468 19.41 15.93 -4.82
N GLU A 469 18.12 15.70 -5.11
CA GLU A 469 17.65 14.49 -5.79
C GLU A 469 18.17 14.35 -7.23
N ARG A 470 18.38 15.46 -7.96
CA ARG A 470 19.05 15.44 -9.27
C ARG A 470 20.59 15.37 -9.21
N GLY A 471 21.17 15.48 -8.00
CA GLY A 471 22.62 15.40 -7.76
C GLY A 471 23.39 16.73 -7.68
N ASP A 472 22.72 17.89 -7.74
CA ASP A 472 23.36 19.22 -7.59
C ASP A 472 23.52 19.62 -6.11
N VAL A 473 24.27 18.81 -5.37
CA VAL A 473 24.38 18.92 -3.91
C VAL A 473 25.07 20.20 -3.46
N ARG A 474 25.99 20.77 -4.26
CA ARG A 474 26.63 22.05 -3.91
C ARG A 474 25.59 23.17 -3.88
N ARG A 475 24.76 23.29 -4.92
CA ARG A 475 23.74 24.33 -4.98
C ARG A 475 22.63 24.09 -3.97
N ALA A 476 22.23 22.82 -3.78
CA ALA A 476 21.32 22.43 -2.71
C ALA A 476 21.86 22.80 -1.31
N GLY A 477 23.18 22.68 -1.11
CA GLY A 477 23.92 23.11 0.07
C GLY A 477 23.75 24.57 0.42
N GLU A 478 23.92 25.44 -0.58
CA GLU A 478 23.76 26.88 -0.43
C GLU A 478 22.30 27.23 -0.10
N ILE A 479 21.36 26.70 -0.90
CA ILE A 479 19.94 27.02 -0.80
C ILE A 479 19.30 26.47 0.48
N SER A 480 19.69 25.28 0.94
CA SER A 480 19.17 24.72 2.20
C SER A 480 19.69 25.47 3.44
N ALA A 481 20.92 25.97 3.43
CA ALA A 481 21.45 26.80 4.52
C ALA A 481 20.69 28.13 4.60
N GLU A 482 20.41 28.70 3.43
CA GLU A 482 19.58 29.89 3.28
C GLU A 482 18.16 29.67 3.79
N ALA A 483 17.52 28.57 3.38
CA ALA A 483 16.19 28.18 3.84
C ALA A 483 16.15 28.01 5.37
N MET A 484 17.17 27.39 5.96
CA MET A 484 17.28 27.21 7.41
C MET A 484 17.35 28.55 8.15
N THR A 485 18.17 29.48 7.66
CA THR A 485 18.32 30.81 8.28
C THR A 485 16.98 31.54 8.29
N LEU A 486 16.30 31.59 7.14
CA LEU A 486 14.99 32.26 7.03
C LEU A 486 13.90 31.57 7.88
N ALA A 487 13.94 30.24 7.98
CA ALA A 487 13.00 29.47 8.80
C ALA A 487 13.23 29.70 10.31
N GLU A 488 14.48 29.81 10.74
CA GLU A 488 14.82 30.15 12.13
C GLU A 488 14.39 31.58 12.48
N GLU A 489 14.54 32.52 11.55
CA GLU A 489 14.08 33.90 11.69
C GLU A 489 12.55 34.03 11.73
N SER A 490 11.82 33.20 10.96
CA SER A 490 10.35 33.23 10.96
C SER A 490 9.76 32.68 12.26
N GLY A 491 10.42 31.69 12.86
CA GLY A 491 9.93 30.98 14.04
C GLY A 491 8.74 30.05 13.77
N ASP A 492 8.31 29.92 12.51
CA ASP A 492 7.21 29.04 12.11
C ASP A 492 7.68 27.57 12.13
N PRO A 493 7.05 26.68 12.93
CA PRO A 493 7.37 25.26 12.96
C PRO A 493 7.31 24.57 11.59
N ASP A 494 6.44 25.01 10.67
CA ASP A 494 6.34 24.46 9.31
C ASP A 494 7.57 24.79 8.48
N ASP A 495 8.03 26.04 8.55
CA ASP A 495 9.21 26.50 7.84
C ASP A 495 10.44 25.76 8.34
N VAL A 496 10.58 25.64 9.67
CA VAL A 496 11.70 24.93 10.31
C VAL A 496 11.67 23.45 9.95
N ALA A 497 10.51 22.79 9.98
CA ALA A 497 10.39 21.39 9.61
C ALA A 497 10.83 21.14 8.16
N ALA A 498 10.38 21.98 7.22
CA ALA A 498 10.75 21.88 5.81
C ALA A 498 12.26 22.11 5.61
N ALA A 499 12.82 23.15 6.23
CA ALA A 499 14.24 23.47 6.12
C ALA A 499 15.13 22.39 6.74
N VAL A 500 14.77 21.86 7.92
CA VAL A 500 15.47 20.75 8.57
C VAL A 500 15.49 19.50 7.68
N HIS A 501 14.36 19.15 7.07
CA HIS A 501 14.29 18.01 6.16
C HIS A 501 15.17 18.21 4.92
N ALA A 502 15.09 19.37 4.27
CA ALA A 502 15.93 19.68 3.10
C ALA A 502 17.42 19.68 3.45
N ARG A 503 17.78 20.21 4.62
CA ARG A 503 19.16 20.22 5.12
C ARG A 503 19.66 18.82 5.43
N HIS A 504 18.83 17.95 6.03
CA HIS A 504 19.19 16.57 6.32
C HIS A 504 19.54 15.79 5.04
N GLN A 505 18.80 16.00 3.94
CA GLN A 505 18.98 15.24 2.69
C GLN A 505 20.35 15.44 2.01
N ILE A 506 21.00 16.57 2.23
CA ILE A 506 22.28 16.89 1.61
C ILE A 506 23.49 16.64 2.52
N VAL A 507 23.25 16.37 3.81
CA VAL A 507 24.31 16.16 4.78
C VAL A 507 24.74 14.70 4.72
N ASP A 508 26.01 14.46 4.43
CA ASP A 508 26.60 13.12 4.53
C ASP A 508 26.74 12.74 6.02
N PRO A 509 25.98 11.74 6.53
CA PRO A 509 26.03 11.31 7.92
C PRO A 509 27.39 10.71 8.31
N PHE A 510 28.20 10.27 7.34
CA PHE A 510 29.54 9.75 7.60
C PHE A 510 30.56 10.88 7.84
N ASP A 511 30.42 12.02 7.15
CA ASP A 511 31.31 13.18 7.32
C ASP A 511 30.85 14.12 8.45
N GLN A 512 29.54 14.26 8.65
CA GLN A 512 28.95 15.25 9.56
C GLN A 512 27.89 14.65 10.50
N PRO A 513 28.24 13.62 11.30
CA PRO A 513 27.27 12.88 12.11
C PRO A 513 26.61 13.76 13.20
N GLU A 514 27.34 14.73 13.76
CA GLU A 514 26.80 15.65 14.77
C GLU A 514 25.76 16.62 14.18
N VAL A 515 25.91 17.01 12.91
CA VAL A 515 24.93 17.84 12.21
C VAL A 515 23.63 17.07 11.99
N VAL A 516 23.72 15.79 11.61
CA VAL A 516 22.54 14.93 11.43
C VAL A 516 21.78 14.75 12.75
N LEU A 517 22.49 14.49 13.85
CA LEU A 517 21.87 14.37 15.18
C LEU A 517 21.23 15.69 15.64
N ALA A 518 21.89 16.83 15.43
CA ALA A 518 21.33 18.15 15.75
C ALA A 518 20.06 18.46 14.94
N LEU A 519 20.05 18.12 13.64
CA LEU A 519 18.85 18.25 12.80
C LEU A 519 17.72 17.33 13.27
N ALA A 520 18.05 16.10 13.67
CA ALA A 520 17.07 15.16 14.19
C ALA A 520 16.48 15.59 15.54
N ASP A 521 17.30 16.15 16.43
CA ASP A 521 16.85 16.76 17.69
C ASP A 521 15.97 17.97 17.45
N ARG A 522 16.36 18.83 16.51
CA ARG A 522 15.53 19.96 16.10
C ARG A 522 14.18 19.48 15.59
N SER A 523 14.16 18.47 14.72
CA SER A 523 12.91 17.87 14.19
C SER A 523 12.03 17.29 15.30
N CYS A 524 12.61 16.60 16.28
CA CYS A 524 11.86 16.05 17.43
C CYS A 524 11.34 17.12 18.40
N SER A 525 11.96 18.31 18.41
CA SER A 525 11.56 19.42 19.29
C SER A 525 10.36 20.23 18.75
N LEU A 526 9.98 20.01 17.49
CA LEU A 526 8.83 20.70 16.89
C LEU A 526 7.53 20.07 17.40
N ASP A 527 6.51 20.90 17.65
CA ASP A 527 5.17 20.44 18.02
C ASP A 527 4.42 19.92 16.78
N ARG A 528 4.99 18.89 16.16
CA ARG A 528 4.60 18.35 14.85
C ARG A 528 4.86 16.85 14.81
N PRO A 529 3.81 16.01 14.73
CA PRO A 529 3.99 14.56 14.72
C PRO A 529 4.79 14.00 13.53
N ASP A 530 4.69 14.62 12.37
CA ASP A 530 5.46 14.28 11.17
C ASP A 530 6.95 14.62 11.33
N ALA A 531 7.26 15.77 11.93
CA ALA A 531 8.64 16.14 12.25
C ALA A 531 9.25 15.22 13.32
N GLU A 532 8.47 14.85 14.34
CA GLU A 532 8.92 13.87 15.33
C GLU A 532 9.21 12.52 14.66
N LEU A 533 8.33 12.01 13.79
CA LEU A 533 8.55 10.75 13.07
C LEU A 533 9.88 10.73 12.30
N TRP A 534 10.18 11.80 11.54
CA TRP A 534 11.42 11.92 10.80
C TRP A 534 12.64 12.01 11.71
N GLY A 535 12.60 12.86 12.74
CA GLY A 535 13.70 12.99 13.69
C GLY A 535 14.02 11.68 14.40
N ARG A 536 13.00 10.91 14.81
CA ARG A 536 13.19 9.57 15.40
C ARG A 536 13.84 8.60 14.41
N THR A 537 13.38 8.60 13.16
CA THR A 537 13.94 7.73 12.11
C THR A 537 15.42 8.04 11.85
N TRP A 538 15.78 9.31 11.74
CA TRP A 538 17.17 9.72 11.53
C TRP A 538 18.07 9.38 12.72
N ARG A 539 17.59 9.53 13.96
CA ARG A 539 18.30 9.08 15.16
C ARG A 539 18.55 7.57 15.15
N ILE A 540 17.55 6.78 14.78
CA ILE A 540 17.70 5.32 14.64
C ILE A 540 18.79 4.98 13.63
N ASP A 541 18.75 5.56 12.43
CA ASP A 541 19.77 5.31 11.39
C ASP A 541 21.17 5.74 11.88
N MET A 542 21.30 6.90 12.54
CA MET A 542 22.58 7.36 13.11
C MET A 542 23.13 6.41 14.19
N PHE A 543 22.27 5.91 15.09
CA PHE A 543 22.71 4.98 16.13
C PHE A 543 23.04 3.60 15.56
N LEU A 544 22.35 3.15 14.50
CA LEU A 544 22.73 1.95 13.75
C LEU A 544 24.12 2.09 13.12
N MET A 545 24.42 3.24 12.51
CA MET A 545 25.75 3.53 11.95
C MET A 545 26.85 3.57 13.02
N ARG A 546 26.55 4.08 14.23
CA ARG A 546 27.49 4.09 15.36
C ARG A 546 27.60 2.75 16.09
N GLY A 547 26.70 1.79 15.82
CA GLY A 547 26.65 0.50 16.53
C GLY A 547 26.11 0.61 17.96
N ASP A 548 25.41 1.70 18.31
CA ASP A 548 24.81 1.89 19.64
C ASP A 548 23.45 1.18 19.72
N THR A 549 23.51 -0.12 20.03
CA THR A 549 22.32 -0.96 20.11
C THR A 549 21.34 -0.52 21.20
N THR A 550 21.85 0.09 22.28
CA THR A 550 21.03 0.58 23.40
C THR A 550 20.21 1.79 22.96
N ALA A 551 20.85 2.76 22.31
CA ALA A 551 20.16 3.94 21.78
C ALA A 551 19.15 3.57 20.68
N VAL A 552 19.49 2.61 19.80
CA VAL A 552 18.55 2.08 18.79
C VAL A 552 17.30 1.49 19.45
N GLU A 553 17.45 0.71 20.52
CA GLU A 553 16.32 0.13 21.24
C GLU A 553 15.43 1.20 21.88
N GLN A 554 16.03 2.20 22.51
CA GLN A 554 15.29 3.32 23.11
C GLN A 554 14.52 4.14 22.08
N GLU A 555 15.12 4.50 20.95
CA GLU A 555 14.42 5.25 19.90
C GLU A 555 13.37 4.39 19.19
N THR A 556 13.60 3.08 19.02
CA THR A 556 12.58 2.17 18.47
C THR A 556 11.36 2.08 19.38
N ALA A 557 11.55 2.10 20.71
CA ALA A 557 10.45 2.14 21.67
C ALA A 557 9.65 3.45 21.57
N ARG A 558 10.34 4.60 21.47
CA ARG A 558 9.70 5.91 21.27
C ARG A 558 8.93 5.98 19.95
N LEU A 559 9.50 5.44 18.87
CA LEU A 559 8.83 5.33 17.58
C LEU A 559 7.61 4.41 17.64
N SER A 560 7.63 3.36 18.48
CA SER A 560 6.46 2.51 18.73
C SER A 560 5.33 3.31 19.37
N THR A 561 5.62 4.03 20.46
CA THR A 561 4.64 4.89 21.14
C THR A 561 4.08 5.95 20.19
N LEU A 562 4.93 6.53 19.34
CA LEU A 562 4.50 7.47 18.31
C LEU A 562 3.56 6.82 17.28
N ALA A 563 3.92 5.65 16.75
CA ALA A 563 3.10 4.93 15.79
C ALA A 563 1.73 4.53 16.37
N ASP A 564 1.70 4.10 17.63
CA ASP A 564 0.46 3.75 18.34
C ASP A 564 -0.42 4.99 18.58
N ARG A 565 0.18 6.12 18.96
CA ARG A 565 -0.51 7.41 19.15
C ARG A 565 -1.11 7.94 17.86
N LEU A 566 -0.38 7.85 16.75
CA LEU A 566 -0.79 8.44 15.48
C LEU A 566 -1.71 7.52 14.65
N GLY A 567 -1.56 6.20 14.77
CA GLY A 567 -2.25 5.25 13.91
C GLY A 567 -1.87 5.37 12.42
N TRP A 568 -0.79 6.08 12.08
CA TRP A 568 -0.37 6.32 10.70
C TRP A 568 0.27 5.06 10.11
N PRO A 569 -0.17 4.60 8.92
CA PRO A 569 0.47 3.50 8.21
C PRO A 569 1.97 3.73 7.98
N LEU A 570 2.37 4.96 7.64
CA LEU A 570 3.76 5.33 7.43
C LEU A 570 4.61 5.17 8.70
N ALA A 571 4.12 5.65 9.85
CA ALA A 571 4.83 5.51 11.12
C ALA A 571 5.02 4.03 11.50
N ARG A 572 3.98 3.21 11.30
CA ARG A 572 4.07 1.76 11.50
C ARG A 572 5.05 1.10 10.53
N TRP A 573 5.09 1.54 9.27
CA TRP A 573 6.04 1.04 8.29
C TRP A 573 7.50 1.32 8.69
N HIS A 574 7.82 2.54 9.14
CA HIS A 574 9.16 2.87 9.67
C HIS A 574 9.51 2.02 10.91
N LEU A 575 8.55 1.83 11.82
CA LEU A 575 8.73 0.99 13.01
C LEU A 575 9.07 -0.46 12.65
N LEU A 576 8.34 -1.05 11.69
CA LEU A 576 8.58 -2.43 11.24
C LEU A 576 9.99 -2.59 10.65
N ARG A 577 10.46 -1.62 9.85
CA ARG A 577 11.82 -1.63 9.31
C ARG A 577 12.89 -1.51 10.39
N ALA A 578 12.71 -0.62 11.37
CA ALA A 578 13.63 -0.49 12.50
C ALA A 578 13.72 -1.80 13.32
N ARG A 579 12.58 -2.45 13.58
CA ARG A 579 12.54 -3.76 14.25
C ARG A 579 13.20 -4.85 13.41
N ALA A 580 12.97 -4.88 12.09
CA ALA A 580 13.58 -5.84 11.19
C ALA A 580 15.12 -5.72 11.19
N ALA A 581 15.66 -4.50 11.07
CA ALA A 581 17.10 -4.24 11.12
C ALA A 581 17.71 -4.71 12.44
N ARG A 582 17.07 -4.41 13.58
CA ARG A 582 17.51 -4.86 14.90
C ARG A 582 17.50 -6.38 15.03
N SER A 583 16.46 -7.05 14.53
CA SER A 583 16.38 -8.52 14.57
C SER A 583 17.42 -9.18 13.66
N LEU A 584 17.73 -8.60 12.50
CA LEU A 584 18.82 -9.06 11.65
C LEU A 584 20.17 -8.93 12.36
N LEU A 585 20.48 -7.75 12.94
CA LEU A 585 21.73 -7.51 13.66
C LEU A 585 21.90 -8.45 14.88
N ALA A 586 20.80 -8.86 15.50
CA ALA A 586 20.81 -9.83 16.60
C ALA A 586 20.84 -11.30 16.16
N GLY A 587 20.81 -11.59 14.85
CA GLY A 587 20.81 -12.95 14.30
C GLY A 587 19.46 -13.68 14.34
N ARG A 588 18.35 -12.95 14.52
CA ARG A 588 16.97 -13.48 14.47
C ARG A 588 16.40 -13.36 13.06
N PHE A 589 16.96 -14.11 12.11
CA PHE A 589 16.68 -13.96 10.67
C PHE A 589 15.22 -14.18 10.28
N THR A 590 14.55 -15.18 10.86
CA THR A 590 13.14 -15.47 10.57
C THR A 590 12.23 -14.31 11.00
N GLU A 591 12.46 -13.77 12.20
CA GLU A 591 11.71 -12.62 12.71
C GLU A 591 11.99 -11.37 11.85
N ALA A 592 13.25 -11.13 11.47
CA ALA A 592 13.61 -10.02 10.61
C ALA A 592 12.91 -10.09 9.24
N GLU A 593 12.83 -11.28 8.63
CA GLU A 593 12.12 -11.50 7.37
C GLU A 593 10.61 -11.26 7.50
N GLN A 594 9.98 -11.76 8.57
CA GLN A 594 8.56 -11.57 8.83
C GLN A 594 8.20 -10.09 8.99
N LEU A 595 9.00 -9.34 9.77
CA LEU A 595 8.81 -7.90 9.96
C LEU A 595 9.01 -7.12 8.65
N ALA A 596 10.02 -7.49 7.85
CA ALA A 596 10.28 -6.87 6.55
C ALA A 596 9.14 -7.16 5.54
N LEU A 597 8.57 -8.37 5.56
CA LEU A 597 7.41 -8.73 4.76
C LEU A 597 6.15 -7.97 5.21
N GLU A 598 5.91 -7.83 6.52
CA GLU A 598 4.80 -7.02 7.04
C GLU A 598 4.91 -5.55 6.57
N ALA A 599 6.13 -5.00 6.60
CA ALA A 599 6.40 -3.65 6.09
C ALA A 599 6.13 -3.55 4.58
N ARG A 600 6.61 -4.51 3.78
CA ARG A 600 6.34 -4.57 2.34
C ARG A 600 4.84 -4.64 2.05
N ASP A 601 4.12 -5.52 2.73
CA ASP A 601 2.69 -5.72 2.51
C ASP A 601 1.89 -4.48 2.92
N LEU A 602 2.34 -3.75 3.95
CA LEU A 602 1.78 -2.46 4.31
C LEU A 602 2.00 -1.43 3.19
N ALA A 603 3.21 -1.32 2.65
CA ALA A 603 3.52 -0.41 1.55
C ALA A 603 2.71 -0.72 0.29
N VAL A 604 2.53 -2.00 -0.06
CA VAL A 604 1.69 -2.44 -1.18
C VAL A 604 0.22 -2.05 -0.95
N ARG A 605 -0.31 -2.28 0.26
CA ARG A 605 -1.69 -1.89 0.61
C ARG A 605 -1.91 -0.37 0.54
N THR A 606 -0.90 0.41 0.89
CA THR A 606 -0.93 1.88 0.79
C THR A 606 -0.47 2.42 -0.56
N GLN A 607 -0.31 1.56 -1.58
CA GLN A 607 0.12 1.91 -2.94
C GLN A 607 1.46 2.69 -2.99
N ASP A 608 2.33 2.49 -2.00
CA ASP A 608 3.69 3.05 -1.99
C ASP A 608 4.66 2.08 -2.68
N GLY A 609 4.80 2.25 -4.00
CA GLY A 609 5.67 1.41 -4.83
C GLY A 609 7.14 1.51 -4.43
N ALA A 610 7.62 2.70 -4.04
CA ALA A 610 9.00 2.89 -3.60
C ALA A 610 9.24 2.21 -2.25
N GLY A 611 8.31 2.35 -1.30
CA GLY A 611 8.34 1.67 0.00
C GLY A 611 8.36 0.14 -0.14
N ALA A 612 7.62 -0.41 -1.11
CA ALA A 612 7.63 -1.84 -1.39
C ALA A 612 8.96 -2.32 -1.98
N GLN A 613 9.63 -1.50 -2.81
CA GLN A 613 10.93 -1.84 -3.40
C GLN A 613 12.07 -1.90 -2.37
N LEU A 614 12.00 -1.10 -1.29
CA LEU A 614 13.00 -1.12 -0.23
C LEU A 614 13.12 -2.47 0.50
N PHE A 615 12.09 -3.34 0.40
CA PHE A 615 12.18 -4.73 0.85
C PHE A 615 13.32 -5.50 0.18
N TYR A 616 13.59 -5.25 -1.11
CA TYR A 616 14.63 -5.97 -1.84
C TYR A 616 16.04 -5.58 -1.37
N ALA A 617 16.25 -4.30 -1.03
CA ALA A 617 17.50 -3.85 -0.43
C ALA A 617 17.77 -4.53 0.92
N PHE A 618 16.74 -4.63 1.77
CA PHE A 618 16.85 -5.35 3.04
C PHE A 618 17.06 -6.86 2.84
N GLY A 619 16.36 -7.43 1.87
CA GLY A 619 16.46 -8.83 1.49
C GLY A 619 17.87 -9.25 1.09
N GLY A 620 18.62 -8.40 0.37
CA GLY A 620 20.03 -8.64 0.04
C GLY A 620 20.91 -8.81 1.28
N GLY A 621 20.75 -7.95 2.29
CA GLY A 621 21.45 -8.07 3.57
C GLY A 621 21.09 -9.36 4.34
N LEU A 622 19.82 -9.78 4.29
CA LEU A 622 19.39 -11.05 4.89
C LEU A 622 19.93 -12.27 4.13
N ALA A 623 20.05 -12.17 2.81
CA ALA A 623 20.51 -13.24 1.94
C ALA A 623 21.97 -13.62 2.22
N LEU A 624 22.81 -12.62 2.49
CA LEU A 624 24.22 -12.79 2.91
C LEU A 624 24.37 -13.76 4.08
N HIS A 625 23.44 -13.74 5.03
CA HIS A 625 23.48 -14.62 6.20
C HIS A 625 22.83 -15.98 5.94
N THR A 626 21.72 -16.00 5.21
CA THR A 626 20.88 -17.21 5.04
C THR A 626 21.26 -18.09 3.86
N GLY A 627 22.15 -17.62 2.97
CA GLY A 627 22.55 -18.36 1.76
C GLY A 627 21.48 -18.37 0.67
N ARG A 628 20.61 -17.35 0.64
CA ARG A 628 19.47 -17.24 -0.29
C ARG A 628 19.69 -16.20 -1.40
N SER A 629 20.93 -15.78 -1.65
CA SER A 629 21.23 -14.67 -2.58
C SER A 629 20.68 -14.89 -3.99
N GLU A 630 20.75 -16.11 -4.54
CA GLU A 630 20.15 -16.43 -5.85
C GLU A 630 18.63 -16.21 -5.89
N GLN A 631 17.91 -16.59 -4.83
CA GLN A 631 16.45 -16.39 -4.73
C GLN A 631 16.10 -14.90 -4.74
N TYR A 632 16.90 -14.08 -4.07
CA TYR A 632 16.69 -12.63 -4.03
C TYR A 632 17.04 -11.96 -5.36
N LEU A 633 18.13 -12.37 -6.01
CA LEU A 633 18.50 -11.89 -7.35
C LEU A 633 17.46 -12.23 -8.40
N GLY A 634 16.92 -13.45 -8.38
CA GLY A 634 15.87 -13.87 -9.30
C GLY A 634 14.61 -12.99 -9.22
N ARG A 635 14.29 -12.47 -8.03
CA ARG A 635 13.20 -11.50 -7.85
C ARG A 635 13.58 -10.09 -8.29
N ALA A 636 14.83 -9.68 -8.08
CA ALA A 636 15.32 -8.36 -8.51
C ALA A 636 15.42 -8.21 -10.04
N ALA A 637 15.49 -9.31 -10.78
CA ALA A 637 15.59 -9.32 -12.24
C ALA A 637 14.47 -8.54 -12.94
N GLU A 638 13.25 -8.52 -12.38
CA GLU A 638 12.11 -7.77 -12.90
C GLU A 638 12.35 -6.25 -12.96
N TRP A 639 13.23 -5.72 -12.09
CA TRP A 639 13.54 -4.29 -11.98
C TRP A 639 14.99 -3.95 -12.32
N LEU A 640 15.74 -4.89 -12.89
CA LEU A 640 17.19 -4.77 -13.10
C LEU A 640 17.57 -3.45 -13.80
N THR A 641 16.90 -3.12 -14.91
CA THR A 641 17.17 -1.89 -15.67
C THR A 641 16.97 -0.63 -14.83
N SER A 642 15.92 -0.58 -14.01
CA SER A 642 15.65 0.56 -13.13
C SER A 642 16.70 0.67 -12.03
N LEU A 643 17.01 -0.45 -11.36
CA LEU A 643 17.99 -0.49 -10.27
C LEU A 643 19.39 -0.05 -10.71
N LEU A 644 19.79 -0.41 -11.94
CA LEU A 644 21.11 -0.02 -12.49
C LEU A 644 21.26 1.50 -12.70
N THR A 645 20.16 2.24 -12.85
CA THR A 645 20.22 3.72 -12.98
C THR A 645 20.43 4.44 -11.65
N VAL A 646 20.22 3.76 -10.52
CA VAL A 646 20.33 4.34 -9.18
C VAL A 646 21.62 3.81 -8.53
N PRO A 647 22.67 4.65 -8.31
CA PRO A 647 23.99 4.17 -7.89
C PRO A 647 23.99 3.32 -6.62
N ILE A 648 23.20 3.71 -5.61
CA ILE A 648 23.12 2.94 -4.35
C ILE A 648 22.45 1.57 -4.55
N ALA A 649 21.43 1.48 -5.41
CA ALA A 649 20.75 0.23 -5.73
C ALA A 649 21.66 -0.69 -6.56
N ALA A 650 22.36 -0.15 -7.57
CA ALA A 650 23.35 -0.88 -8.35
C ALA A 650 24.48 -1.44 -7.46
N ALA A 651 24.96 -0.67 -6.49
CA ALA A 651 25.96 -1.13 -5.52
C ALA A 651 25.44 -2.29 -4.65
N GLN A 652 24.23 -2.18 -4.11
CA GLN A 652 23.60 -3.24 -3.31
C GLN A 652 23.34 -4.52 -4.11
N LEU A 653 22.87 -4.37 -5.34
CA LEU A 653 22.65 -5.49 -6.26
C LEU A 653 23.97 -6.19 -6.57
N GLY A 654 25.00 -5.43 -6.92
CA GLY A 654 26.35 -5.96 -7.18
C GLY A 654 26.89 -6.75 -5.99
N ARG A 655 26.70 -6.25 -4.76
CA ARG A 655 27.13 -6.98 -3.55
C ARG A 655 26.36 -8.30 -3.39
N THR A 656 25.04 -8.29 -3.57
CA THR A 656 24.23 -9.51 -3.52
C THR A 656 24.65 -10.53 -4.60
N ALA A 657 25.05 -10.04 -5.78
CA ALA A 657 25.58 -10.86 -6.86
C ALA A 657 26.96 -11.45 -6.54
N MET A 658 27.86 -10.70 -5.89
CA MET A 658 29.13 -11.27 -5.39
C MET A 658 28.88 -12.43 -4.41
N ASP A 659 27.93 -12.27 -3.50
CA ASP A 659 27.58 -13.30 -2.51
C ASP A 659 26.99 -14.55 -3.18
N ALA A 660 26.27 -14.40 -4.30
CA ALA A 660 25.76 -15.50 -5.10
C ALA A 660 26.79 -16.11 -6.07
N GLY A 661 27.95 -15.47 -6.26
CA GLY A 661 28.92 -15.86 -7.30
C GLY A 661 28.48 -15.53 -8.74
N ASP A 662 27.47 -14.67 -8.92
CA ASP A 662 26.99 -14.25 -10.24
C ASP A 662 27.89 -13.16 -10.83
N THR A 663 28.93 -13.61 -11.53
CA THR A 663 29.92 -12.76 -12.18
C THR A 663 29.28 -11.78 -13.18
N THR A 664 28.27 -12.24 -13.93
CA THR A 664 27.62 -11.44 -14.98
C THR A 664 26.95 -10.21 -14.38
N THR A 665 26.18 -10.40 -13.31
CA THR A 665 25.49 -9.29 -12.65
C THR A 665 26.47 -8.34 -11.95
N VAL A 666 27.57 -8.86 -11.38
CA VAL A 666 28.64 -8.03 -10.80
C VAL A 666 29.27 -7.14 -11.87
N GLU A 667 29.61 -7.69 -13.04
CA GLU A 667 30.17 -6.93 -14.17
C GLU A 667 29.22 -5.83 -14.64
N LEU A 668 27.92 -6.13 -14.78
CA LEU A 668 26.90 -5.15 -15.16
C LEU A 668 26.80 -4.00 -14.15
N CYS A 669 26.77 -4.31 -12.86
CA CYS A 669 26.75 -3.29 -11.81
C CYS A 669 28.02 -2.43 -11.85
N TRP A 670 29.18 -3.06 -12.02
CA TRP A 670 30.47 -2.37 -12.10
C TRP A 670 30.56 -1.43 -13.30
N GLN A 671 30.10 -1.86 -14.48
CA GLN A 671 30.07 -1.05 -15.70
C GLN A 671 29.27 0.25 -15.52
N ASN A 672 28.19 0.22 -14.73
CA ASN A 672 27.38 1.41 -14.45
C ASN A 672 27.98 2.30 -13.36
N LEU A 673 28.64 1.71 -12.35
CA LEU A 673 29.19 2.46 -11.22
C LEU A 673 30.54 3.12 -11.53
N ARG A 674 31.43 2.42 -12.22
CA ARG A 674 32.82 2.88 -12.47
C ARG A 674 32.93 4.29 -13.04
N PRO A 675 32.14 4.70 -14.07
CA PRO A 675 32.28 6.02 -14.69
C PRO A 675 31.92 7.19 -13.77
N ILE A 676 31.05 6.95 -12.77
CA ILE A 676 30.48 8.01 -11.94
C ILE A 676 31.20 8.19 -10.60
N LEU A 677 32.08 7.26 -10.18
CA LEU A 677 32.70 7.26 -8.84
C LEU A 677 33.42 8.57 -8.50
N ALA A 678 34.10 9.17 -9.46
CA ALA A 678 34.83 10.43 -9.26
C ALA A 678 33.90 11.63 -9.02
N GLY A 679 32.72 11.61 -9.65
CA GLY A 679 31.73 12.68 -9.60
C GLY A 679 30.58 12.44 -8.63
N LEU A 680 30.65 11.41 -7.78
CA LEU A 680 29.57 11.12 -6.82
C LEU A 680 29.33 12.34 -5.90
N PRO A 681 28.06 12.77 -5.75
CA PRO A 681 27.71 13.90 -4.90
C PRO A 681 28.13 13.63 -3.45
N PRO A 682 28.52 14.65 -2.66
CA PRO A 682 28.85 14.50 -1.24
C PRO A 682 27.61 14.36 -0.35
N ASP A 683 26.74 13.39 -0.66
CA ASP A 683 25.53 13.07 0.11
C ASP A 683 25.70 11.79 0.94
N GLY A 684 24.66 11.42 1.70
CA GLY A 684 24.71 10.22 2.54
C GLY A 684 24.71 8.87 1.82
N ARG A 685 24.60 8.86 0.49
CA ARG A 685 24.67 7.64 -0.33
C ARG A 685 26.11 7.39 -0.80
N ARG A 686 26.90 8.45 -0.99
CA ARG A 686 28.27 8.41 -1.52
C ARG A 686 29.18 7.39 -0.85
N THR A 687 29.29 7.45 0.48
CA THR A 687 30.22 6.60 1.24
C THR A 687 29.86 5.12 1.09
N TYR A 688 28.56 4.82 1.10
CA TYR A 688 28.05 3.47 0.88
C TYR A 688 28.41 2.96 -0.54
N VAL A 689 28.19 3.79 -1.56
CA VAL A 689 28.50 3.45 -2.96
C VAL A 689 30.00 3.23 -3.14
N LEU A 690 30.85 4.09 -2.58
CA LEU A 690 32.31 3.99 -2.71
C LEU A 690 32.87 2.71 -2.07
N ILE A 691 32.44 2.37 -0.85
CA ILE A 691 32.92 1.17 -0.16
C ILE A 691 32.50 -0.10 -0.92
N THR A 692 31.23 -0.18 -1.29
CA THR A 692 30.71 -1.34 -2.01
C THR A 692 31.34 -1.47 -3.41
N SER A 693 31.53 -0.35 -4.10
CA SER A 693 32.23 -0.31 -5.40
C SER A 693 33.69 -0.75 -5.29
N GLY A 694 34.37 -0.42 -4.19
CA GLY A 694 35.71 -0.89 -3.90
C GLY A 694 35.79 -2.42 -3.77
N GLU A 695 34.80 -3.04 -3.14
CA GLU A 695 34.70 -4.51 -3.07
C GLU A 695 34.42 -5.14 -4.43
N LEU A 696 33.50 -4.58 -5.22
CA LEU A 696 33.21 -5.06 -6.59
C LEU A 696 34.48 -5.02 -7.45
N ALA A 697 35.20 -3.89 -7.41
CA ALA A 697 36.45 -3.72 -8.13
C ALA A 697 37.53 -4.72 -7.67
N ALA A 698 37.66 -4.92 -6.35
CA ALA A 698 38.57 -5.91 -5.79
C ALA A 698 38.23 -7.34 -6.22
N TRP A 699 36.94 -7.69 -6.24
CA TRP A 699 36.44 -8.99 -6.65
C TRP A 699 36.67 -9.27 -8.15
N LEU A 700 36.47 -8.26 -9.00
CA LEU A 700 36.73 -8.32 -10.44
C LEU A 700 38.22 -8.19 -10.83
N GLY A 701 39.10 -7.87 -9.88
CA GLY A 701 40.53 -7.66 -10.13
C GLY A 701 40.89 -6.29 -10.72
N ASP A 702 39.98 -5.31 -10.71
CA ASP A 702 40.28 -3.89 -11.04
C ASP A 702 40.95 -3.21 -9.83
N LEU A 703 42.21 -3.58 -9.59
CA LEU A 703 42.96 -3.15 -8.41
C LEU A 703 43.22 -1.64 -8.36
N GLU A 704 43.30 -0.97 -9.51
CA GLU A 704 43.44 0.48 -9.57
C GLU A 704 42.21 1.18 -9.00
N SER A 705 41.01 0.76 -9.44
CA SER A 705 39.76 1.33 -8.95
C SER A 705 39.51 0.94 -7.49
N ALA A 706 39.85 -0.28 -7.10
CA ALA A 706 39.78 -0.73 -5.71
C ALA A 706 40.66 0.14 -4.79
N ARG A 707 41.89 0.46 -5.20
CA ARG A 707 42.80 1.36 -4.47
C ARG A 707 42.20 2.77 -4.32
N LYS A 708 41.66 3.35 -5.40
CA LYS A 708 41.01 4.67 -5.35
C LYS A 708 39.83 4.71 -4.38
N CYS A 709 39.00 3.67 -4.36
CA CYS A 709 37.90 3.55 -3.40
C CYS A 709 38.43 3.41 -1.96
N TYR A 710 39.43 2.56 -1.75
CA TYR A 710 40.07 2.35 -0.43
C TYR A 710 40.63 3.66 0.14
N ASP A 711 41.45 4.39 -0.62
CA ASP A 711 42.10 5.62 -0.15
C ASP A 711 41.08 6.70 0.24
N ARG A 712 39.93 6.75 -0.45
CA ARG A 712 38.83 7.70 -0.14
C ARG A 712 37.99 7.29 1.06
N THR A 713 38.01 6.01 1.44
CA THR A 713 37.07 5.45 2.43
C THR A 713 37.74 4.96 3.71
N VAL A 714 39.07 4.84 3.74
CA VAL A 714 39.82 4.38 4.92
C VAL A 714 39.54 5.21 6.18
N ARG A 715 39.25 6.51 6.02
CA ARG A 715 38.88 7.42 7.11
C ARG A 715 37.56 7.05 7.82
N TYR A 716 36.75 6.17 7.24
CA TYR A 716 35.47 5.72 7.79
C TYR A 716 35.57 4.37 8.49
N GLU A 717 36.77 3.89 8.83
CA GLU A 717 37.01 2.57 9.44
C GLU A 717 36.13 2.28 10.67
N HIS A 718 35.84 3.30 11.48
CA HIS A 718 35.12 3.16 12.75
C HIS A 718 33.61 3.43 12.65
N ILE A 719 33.00 3.13 11.50
CA ILE A 719 31.55 3.29 11.25
C ILE A 719 30.94 1.97 10.77
N HIS A 720 29.65 1.75 10.98
CA HIS A 720 28.90 0.63 10.41
C HIS A 720 28.12 1.04 9.16
N LEU A 721 28.03 0.15 8.18
CA LEU A 721 27.12 0.25 7.04
C LEU A 721 25.74 -0.32 7.39
N ASN A 722 25.15 0.19 8.47
CA ASN A 722 23.86 -0.24 8.98
C ASN A 722 22.87 0.93 8.99
N ASN A 723 21.69 0.69 8.44
CA ASN A 723 20.52 1.57 8.54
C ASN A 723 19.24 0.71 8.52
N THR A 724 18.08 1.34 8.62
CA THR A 724 16.77 0.66 8.62
C THR A 724 16.42 -0.04 7.30
N THR A 725 17.16 0.23 6.21
CA THR A 725 16.93 -0.33 4.87
C THR A 725 17.89 -1.47 4.55
N SER A 726 19.09 -1.46 5.12
CA SER A 726 20.13 -2.45 4.85
C SER A 726 21.17 -2.49 5.97
N CYS A 727 21.63 -3.68 6.33
CA CYS A 727 22.66 -3.90 7.33
C CYS A 727 23.82 -4.70 6.73
N TYR A 728 25.05 -4.21 6.88
CA TYR A 728 26.26 -4.87 6.38
C TYR A 728 27.43 -4.90 7.37
N GLY A 729 27.24 -4.46 8.61
CA GLY A 729 28.26 -4.49 9.67
C GLY A 729 29.32 -3.41 9.52
N ALA A 730 30.46 -3.58 10.19
CA ALA A 730 31.55 -2.61 10.21
C ALA A 730 32.16 -2.36 8.80
N THR A 731 32.39 -1.09 8.45
CA THR A 731 33.13 -0.69 7.23
C THR A 731 34.54 -1.26 7.22
N ALA A 732 35.16 -1.42 8.39
CA ALA A 732 36.47 -2.05 8.57
C ALA A 732 36.55 -3.45 7.93
N ARG A 733 35.45 -4.21 7.89
CA ARG A 733 35.42 -5.51 7.19
C ARG A 733 35.65 -5.32 5.69
N SER A 734 34.90 -4.42 5.07
CA SER A 734 35.03 -4.12 3.64
C SER A 734 36.42 -3.57 3.31
N LEU A 735 36.94 -2.65 4.13
CA LEU A 735 38.31 -2.13 3.97
C LEU A 735 39.36 -3.23 4.06
N GLY A 736 39.21 -4.18 4.98
CA GLY A 736 40.12 -5.31 5.11
C GLY A 736 40.05 -6.31 3.94
N THR A 737 38.85 -6.53 3.39
CA THR A 737 38.68 -7.31 2.14
C THR A 737 39.38 -6.64 0.97
N ILE A 738 39.18 -5.33 0.79
CA ILE A 738 39.83 -4.56 -0.27
C ILE A 738 41.35 -4.55 -0.09
N ALA A 739 41.85 -4.30 1.12
CA ALA A 739 43.28 -4.34 1.43
C ALA A 739 43.91 -5.71 1.13
N SER A 740 43.19 -6.81 1.43
CA SER A 740 43.63 -8.17 1.10
C SER A 740 43.79 -8.37 -0.41
N ALA A 741 42.83 -7.92 -1.21
CA ALA A 741 42.89 -7.99 -2.68
C ALA A 741 44.02 -7.12 -3.27
N LEU A 742 44.31 -5.99 -2.61
CA LEU A 742 45.43 -5.09 -2.98
C LEU A 742 46.81 -5.62 -2.54
N GLY A 743 46.87 -6.76 -1.84
CA GLY A 743 48.11 -7.36 -1.33
C GLY A 743 48.68 -6.70 -0.07
N ASP A 744 47.96 -5.76 0.56
CA ASP A 744 48.37 -5.14 1.82
C ASP A 744 47.86 -5.97 3.00
N HIS A 745 48.55 -7.08 3.26
CA HIS A 745 48.14 -8.06 4.27
C HIS A 745 48.16 -7.51 5.70
N ASP A 746 49.05 -6.56 6.00
CA ASP A 746 49.07 -5.93 7.32
C ASP A 746 47.90 -4.97 7.52
N ALA A 747 47.54 -4.16 6.51
CA ALA A 747 46.33 -3.35 6.57
C ALA A 747 45.08 -4.22 6.68
N ALA A 748 45.01 -5.32 5.91
CA ALA A 748 43.92 -6.27 5.98
C ALA A 748 43.71 -6.82 7.41
N VAL A 749 44.78 -7.32 8.04
CA VAL A 749 44.71 -7.85 9.42
C VAL A 749 44.31 -6.76 10.42
N ARG A 750 44.82 -5.53 10.29
CA ARG A 750 44.43 -4.41 11.16
C ARG A 750 42.93 -4.12 11.04
N HIS A 751 42.45 -3.86 9.83
CA HIS A 751 41.04 -3.53 9.58
C HIS A 751 40.09 -4.65 10.01
N LEU A 752 40.42 -5.92 9.72
CA LEU A 752 39.59 -7.05 10.13
C LEU A 752 39.60 -7.29 11.64
N THR A 753 40.70 -6.93 12.33
CA THR A 753 40.74 -6.93 13.80
C THR A 753 39.81 -5.83 14.37
N THR A 754 39.84 -4.64 13.77
CA THR A 754 38.91 -3.55 14.09
C THR A 754 37.46 -4.00 13.90
N ALA A 755 37.16 -4.65 12.77
CA ALA A 755 35.82 -5.17 12.46
C ALA A 755 35.29 -6.15 13.51
N VAL A 756 36.11 -7.12 13.95
CA VAL A 756 35.72 -8.06 15.02
C VAL A 756 35.35 -7.34 16.31
N THR A 757 36.05 -6.25 16.64
CA THR A 757 35.78 -5.46 17.85
C THR A 757 34.49 -4.66 17.72
N MET A 758 34.28 -4.03 16.57
CA MET A 758 33.09 -3.20 16.30
C MET A 758 31.81 -4.04 16.24
N ASP A 759 31.85 -5.17 15.53
CA ASP A 759 30.70 -6.02 15.33
C ASP A 759 30.40 -6.94 16.53
N ALA A 760 31.08 -6.78 17.68
CA ALA A 760 30.88 -7.63 18.86
C ALA A 760 29.43 -7.61 19.42
N SER A 761 28.68 -6.53 19.17
CA SER A 761 27.25 -6.46 19.53
C SER A 761 26.32 -7.08 18.47
N SER A 762 26.86 -7.50 17.32
CA SER A 762 26.15 -8.14 16.21
C SER A 762 26.75 -9.51 15.87
N PRO A 763 26.28 -10.60 16.50
CA PRO A 763 26.85 -11.94 16.31
C PRO A 763 26.98 -12.41 14.85
N PRO A 764 26.03 -12.10 13.93
CA PRO A 764 26.20 -12.44 12.51
C PRO A 764 27.40 -11.74 11.85
N PHE A 765 27.60 -10.45 12.11
CA PHE A 765 28.70 -9.69 11.51
C PHE A 765 30.04 -9.98 12.19
N GLU A 766 30.05 -10.24 13.49
CA GLU A 766 31.26 -10.72 14.20
C GLU A 766 31.78 -12.03 13.58
N ALA A 767 30.87 -12.98 13.26
CA ALA A 767 31.24 -14.23 12.60
C ALA A 767 31.86 -14.01 11.21
N HIS A 768 31.30 -13.08 10.42
CA HIS A 768 31.87 -12.66 9.13
C HIS A 768 33.25 -12.01 9.29
N ALA A 769 33.41 -11.11 10.26
CA ALA A 769 34.68 -10.43 10.54
C ALA A 769 35.77 -11.41 10.99
N LYS A 770 35.43 -12.37 11.86
CA LYS A 770 36.35 -13.44 12.29
C LYS A 770 36.79 -14.34 11.14
N LEU A 771 35.85 -14.70 10.24
CA LEU A 771 36.18 -15.46 9.04
C LEU A 771 37.14 -14.68 8.14
N GLY A 772 36.85 -13.41 7.85
CA GLY A 772 37.73 -12.56 7.06
C GLY A 772 39.11 -12.39 7.70
N LEU A 773 39.17 -12.16 9.02
CA LEU A 773 40.44 -12.05 9.75
C LEU A 773 41.26 -13.33 9.67
N ALA A 774 40.62 -14.50 9.81
CA ALA A 774 41.29 -15.78 9.66
C ALA A 774 41.88 -15.96 8.25
N GLN A 775 41.15 -15.56 7.21
CA GLN A 775 41.63 -15.58 5.82
C GLN A 775 42.84 -14.66 5.64
N ALA A 776 42.77 -13.41 6.13
CA ALA A 776 43.85 -12.44 6.02
C ALA A 776 45.13 -12.89 6.76
N LEU A 777 44.99 -13.49 7.94
CA LEU A 777 46.11 -14.06 8.70
C LEU A 777 46.80 -15.20 7.93
N ILE A 778 46.04 -16.06 7.26
CA ILE A 778 46.61 -17.13 6.43
C ILE A 778 47.38 -16.54 5.25
N SER A 779 46.85 -15.51 4.59
CA SER A 779 47.53 -14.82 3.49
C SER A 779 48.81 -14.11 3.94
N ARG A 780 48.80 -13.49 5.13
CA ARG A 780 49.99 -12.82 5.68
C ARG A 780 51.11 -13.79 6.07
N ALA A 781 50.75 -14.96 6.60
CA ALA A 781 51.66 -16.03 6.98
C ALA A 781 52.78 -15.64 7.98
N ALA A 782 52.51 -14.70 8.90
CA ALA A 782 53.47 -14.35 9.96
C ALA A 782 53.51 -15.41 11.08
N PRO A 783 54.58 -15.46 11.91
CA PRO A 783 54.66 -16.39 13.04
C PRO A 783 53.45 -16.25 13.97
N GLY A 784 52.74 -17.36 14.21
CA GLY A 784 51.54 -17.41 15.06
C GLY A 784 50.20 -17.19 14.32
N ASP A 785 50.22 -16.65 13.10
CA ASP A 785 49.01 -16.37 12.32
C ASP A 785 48.19 -17.62 12.05
N ARG A 786 48.86 -18.73 11.72
CA ARG A 786 48.17 -19.99 11.42
C ARG A 786 47.32 -20.50 12.58
N ARG A 787 47.84 -20.44 13.81
CA ARG A 787 47.11 -20.86 15.01
C ARG A 787 45.95 -19.92 15.30
N ARG A 788 46.21 -18.60 15.26
CA ARG A 788 45.16 -17.60 15.47
C ARG A 788 44.05 -17.69 14.41
N ALA A 789 44.40 -17.94 13.16
CA ALA A 789 43.44 -18.16 12.08
C ALA A 789 42.58 -19.41 12.31
N GLN A 790 43.18 -20.50 12.81
CA GLN A 790 42.44 -21.71 13.18
C GLN A 790 41.42 -21.43 14.30
N ASP A 791 41.85 -20.75 15.37
CA ASP A 791 41.00 -20.41 16.51
C ASP A 791 39.81 -19.54 16.05
N LEU A 792 40.09 -18.46 15.30
CA LEU A 792 39.07 -17.57 14.75
C LEU A 792 38.10 -18.28 13.79
N ALA A 793 38.60 -19.14 12.90
CA ALA A 793 37.76 -19.90 11.98
C ALA A 793 36.85 -20.90 12.73
N THR A 794 37.35 -21.51 13.81
CA THR A 794 36.57 -22.43 14.65
C THR A 794 35.48 -21.69 15.42
N GLU A 795 35.79 -20.52 15.98
CA GLU A 795 34.82 -19.64 16.63
C GLU A 795 33.73 -19.19 15.63
N ALA A 796 34.12 -18.70 14.45
CA ALA A 796 33.20 -18.27 13.40
C ALA A 796 32.28 -19.40 12.94
N ALA A 797 32.82 -20.61 12.72
CA ALA A 797 32.04 -21.78 12.33
C ALA A 797 31.01 -22.17 13.39
N THR A 798 31.40 -22.10 14.66
CA THR A 798 30.53 -22.43 15.80
C THR A 798 29.41 -21.41 15.95
N ALA A 799 29.73 -20.12 15.88
CA ALA A 799 28.74 -19.04 15.93
C ALA A 799 27.77 -19.12 14.74
N ALA A 800 28.28 -19.29 13.52
CA ALA A 800 27.48 -19.39 12.30
C ALA A 800 26.53 -20.60 12.32
N ARG A 801 26.95 -21.77 12.81
CA ARG A 801 26.06 -22.93 12.99
C ARG A 801 24.93 -22.64 13.96
N ARG A 802 25.24 -22.03 15.12
CA ARG A 802 24.23 -21.68 16.14
C ARG A 802 23.20 -20.68 15.61
N LEU A 803 23.62 -19.73 14.78
CA LEU A 803 22.76 -18.69 14.22
C LEU A 803 22.00 -19.14 12.95
N GLY A 804 22.33 -20.30 12.38
CA GLY A 804 21.74 -20.73 11.11
C GLY A 804 22.27 -19.92 9.92
N MET A 805 23.59 -19.78 9.81
CA MET A 805 24.28 -19.10 8.70
C MET A 805 25.09 -20.10 7.85
N PRO A 806 24.46 -20.92 6.97
CA PRO A 806 25.12 -22.00 6.25
C PRO A 806 26.35 -21.59 5.41
N PRO A 807 26.33 -20.45 4.67
CA PRO A 807 27.49 -20.03 3.88
C PRO A 807 28.73 -19.80 4.75
N VAL A 808 28.57 -19.04 5.84
CA VAL A 808 29.66 -18.70 6.76
C VAL A 808 30.12 -19.93 7.54
N ALA A 809 29.19 -20.78 8.00
CA ALA A 809 29.52 -22.01 8.71
C ALA A 809 30.40 -22.94 7.86
N THR A 810 30.03 -23.12 6.58
CA THR A 810 30.78 -23.95 5.63
C THR A 810 32.16 -23.37 5.32
N ALA A 811 32.23 -22.07 5.02
CA ALA A 811 33.48 -21.40 4.69
C ALA A 811 34.46 -21.40 5.88
N ALA A 812 33.97 -21.09 7.09
CA ALA A 812 34.78 -21.08 8.30
C ALA A 812 35.23 -22.48 8.70
N GLN A 813 34.38 -23.51 8.59
CA GLN A 813 34.78 -24.89 8.87
C GLN A 813 35.87 -25.36 7.90
N THR A 814 35.69 -25.09 6.60
CA THR A 814 36.69 -25.41 5.56
C THR A 814 38.04 -24.77 5.88
N LEU A 815 38.05 -23.54 6.38
CA LEU A 815 39.27 -22.84 6.76
C LEU A 815 39.92 -23.43 8.02
N ALA A 816 39.11 -23.75 9.04
CA ALA A 816 39.57 -24.41 10.26
C ALA A 816 40.23 -25.77 9.96
N ASP A 817 39.64 -26.56 9.05
CA ASP A 817 40.18 -27.88 8.66
C ASP A 817 41.50 -27.75 7.89
N LYS A 818 41.63 -26.74 7.02
CA LYS A 818 42.89 -26.44 6.30
C LYS A 818 44.02 -26.00 7.24
N THR A 819 43.70 -25.21 8.27
CA THR A 819 44.70 -24.67 9.22
C THR A 819 45.12 -25.67 10.29
N SER A 820 44.20 -26.52 10.76
CA SER A 820 44.46 -27.56 11.77
C SER A 820 45.41 -28.67 11.31
N GLY A 821 45.67 -28.77 10.00
CA GLY A 821 46.51 -29.84 9.45
C GLY A 821 45.81 -31.20 9.49
N ALA A 822 44.48 -31.25 9.67
CA ALA A 822 43.70 -32.49 9.68
C ALA A 822 43.75 -33.27 8.33
N GLY A 823 44.24 -32.64 7.25
CA GLY A 823 44.58 -33.28 5.97
C GLY A 823 46.10 -33.37 5.68
N ALA A 824 46.97 -32.90 6.58
CA ALA A 824 48.42 -32.98 6.40
C ALA A 824 48.95 -34.31 6.95
N LEU A 825 49.63 -35.08 6.10
CA LEU A 825 50.27 -36.32 6.50
C LEU A 825 51.30 -36.06 7.60
N THR A 826 51.21 -36.81 8.71
CA THR A 826 52.28 -36.85 9.73
C THR A 826 53.59 -37.27 9.07
N THR A 827 54.74 -36.92 9.66
CA THR A 827 56.06 -37.33 9.13
C THR A 827 56.10 -38.83 8.86
N ARG A 828 55.52 -39.61 9.77
CA ARG A 828 55.45 -41.07 9.65
C ARG A 828 54.52 -41.57 8.56
N GLU A 829 53.37 -40.93 8.38
CA GLU A 829 52.47 -41.24 7.26
C GLU A 829 53.08 -40.85 5.92
N ARG A 830 53.90 -39.78 5.86
CA ARG A 830 54.66 -39.39 4.66
C ARG A 830 55.71 -40.42 4.27
N GLU A 831 56.50 -40.89 5.23
CA GLU A 831 57.48 -41.98 5.03
C GLU A 831 56.80 -43.25 4.53
N ILE A 832 55.69 -43.66 5.15
CA ILE A 832 54.93 -44.84 4.74
C ILE A 832 54.31 -44.64 3.35
N ALA A 833 53.79 -43.45 3.05
CA ALA A 833 53.24 -43.15 1.73
C ALA A 833 54.31 -43.22 0.62
N HIS A 834 55.54 -42.76 0.89
CA HIS A 834 56.67 -42.87 -0.05
C HIS A 834 57.04 -44.33 -0.33
N LEU A 835 57.20 -45.15 0.72
CA LEU A 835 57.51 -46.58 0.55
C LEU A 835 56.36 -47.34 -0.14
N VAL A 836 55.11 -46.95 0.10
CA VAL A 836 53.94 -47.45 -0.65
C VAL A 836 54.04 -47.08 -2.13
N ALA A 837 54.47 -45.86 -2.46
CA ALA A 837 54.63 -45.40 -3.83
C ALA A 837 55.77 -46.11 -4.58
N GLU A 838 56.81 -46.55 -3.86
CA GLU A 838 57.92 -47.37 -4.36
C GLU A 838 57.53 -48.85 -4.56
N GLY A 839 56.31 -49.24 -4.18
CA GLY A 839 55.80 -50.60 -4.37
C GLY A 839 56.16 -51.59 -3.27
N HIS A 840 56.72 -51.14 -2.14
CA HIS A 840 57.06 -52.01 -1.02
C HIS A 840 55.78 -52.59 -0.40
N PRO A 841 55.67 -53.91 -0.13
CA PRO A 841 54.54 -54.49 0.60
C PRO A 841 54.60 -54.14 2.10
N ASN A 842 53.47 -54.27 2.82
CA ASN A 842 53.38 -53.88 4.25
C ASN A 842 54.45 -54.53 5.12
N ARG A 843 54.77 -55.80 4.89
CA ARG A 843 55.83 -56.54 5.58
C ARG A 843 57.22 -55.92 5.40
N THR A 844 57.53 -55.43 4.20
CA THR A 844 58.83 -54.78 3.91
C THR A 844 58.89 -53.40 4.56
N ILE A 845 57.82 -52.60 4.43
CA ILE A 845 57.71 -51.30 5.11
C ILE A 845 57.83 -51.46 6.64
N ALA A 846 57.22 -52.51 7.19
CA ALA A 846 57.30 -52.82 8.61
C ALA A 846 58.73 -53.14 9.06
N ALA A 847 59.49 -53.88 8.25
CA ALA A 847 60.89 -54.15 8.52
C ALA A 847 61.77 -52.89 8.40
N ASP A 848 61.61 -52.13 7.31
CA ASP A 848 62.40 -50.93 7.00
C ASP A 848 62.22 -49.83 8.06
N LEU A 849 61.00 -49.73 8.59
CA LEU A 849 60.63 -48.71 9.57
C LEU A 849 60.64 -49.21 11.02
N VAL A 850 61.01 -50.47 11.28
CA VAL A 850 60.99 -51.10 12.62
C VAL A 850 59.61 -50.98 13.28
N LEU A 851 58.56 -51.39 12.56
CA LEU A 851 57.16 -51.40 12.99
C LEU A 851 56.56 -52.80 12.86
N SER A 852 55.38 -53.04 13.47
CA SER A 852 54.60 -54.25 13.16
C SER A 852 53.85 -54.08 11.84
N GLU A 853 53.63 -55.18 11.10
CA GLU A 853 52.85 -55.17 9.85
C GLU A 853 51.44 -54.60 10.06
N ARG A 854 50.82 -54.90 11.20
CA ARG A 854 49.51 -54.36 11.61
C ARG A 854 49.53 -52.84 11.85
N THR A 855 50.66 -52.32 12.32
CA THR A 855 50.86 -50.86 12.49
C THR A 855 50.94 -50.18 11.12
N VAL A 856 51.67 -50.77 10.17
CA VAL A 856 51.75 -50.25 8.79
C VAL A 856 50.38 -50.31 8.10
N GLU A 857 49.63 -51.41 8.23
CA GLU A 857 48.25 -51.50 7.72
C GLU A 857 47.34 -50.40 8.25
N THR A 858 47.45 -50.10 9.54
CA THR A 858 46.67 -49.03 10.18
C THR A 858 47.06 -47.67 9.61
N HIS A 859 48.36 -47.41 9.43
CA HIS A 859 48.83 -46.17 8.79
C HIS A 859 48.40 -46.06 7.31
N VAL A 860 48.44 -47.14 6.54
CA VAL A 860 47.96 -47.14 5.15
C VAL A 860 46.45 -46.88 5.08
N ARG A 861 45.67 -47.44 6.01
CA ARG A 861 44.23 -47.16 6.11
C ARG A 861 43.95 -45.69 6.47
N ASN A 862 44.70 -45.15 7.42
CA ASN A 862 44.60 -43.74 7.82
C ASN A 862 45.05 -42.80 6.68
N LEU A 863 46.06 -43.20 5.90
CA LEU A 863 46.48 -42.50 4.68
C LEU A 863 45.36 -42.45 3.64
N LEU A 864 44.72 -43.59 3.36
CA LEU A 864 43.58 -43.67 2.44
C LEU A 864 42.43 -42.75 2.91
N ALA A 865 42.10 -42.79 4.21
CA ALA A 865 41.07 -41.96 4.79
C ALA A 865 41.40 -40.46 4.74
N LYS A 866 42.62 -40.06 5.11
CA LYS A 866 43.08 -38.66 5.10
C LYS A 866 43.20 -38.06 3.70
N LEU A 867 43.55 -38.89 2.72
CA LEU A 867 43.74 -38.47 1.32
C LEU A 867 42.48 -38.65 0.46
N GLY A 868 41.40 -39.22 1.00
CA GLY A 868 40.17 -39.51 0.25
C GLY A 868 40.35 -40.56 -0.85
N LEU A 869 41.28 -41.51 -0.66
CA LEU A 869 41.64 -42.53 -1.66
C LEU A 869 41.02 -43.88 -1.29
N THR A 870 40.68 -44.68 -2.29
CA THR A 870 39.99 -45.97 -2.09
C THR A 870 40.92 -47.18 -2.16
N ASN A 871 42.13 -47.03 -2.71
CA ASN A 871 43.10 -48.13 -2.77
C ASN A 871 44.57 -47.66 -2.71
N ARG A 872 45.46 -48.59 -2.33
CA ARG A 872 46.91 -48.37 -2.18
C ARG A 872 47.56 -47.81 -3.45
N THR A 873 47.13 -48.25 -4.62
CA THR A 873 47.68 -47.81 -5.91
C THR A 873 47.44 -46.32 -6.15
N GLN A 874 46.33 -45.77 -5.66
CA GLN A 874 46.06 -44.34 -5.74
C GLN A 874 47.01 -43.51 -4.85
N ILE A 875 47.53 -44.05 -3.74
CA ILE A 875 48.57 -43.38 -2.93
C ILE A 875 49.84 -43.17 -3.77
N ALA A 876 50.23 -44.20 -4.55
CA ALA A 876 51.40 -44.12 -5.44
C ALA A 876 51.22 -43.11 -6.58
N THR A 877 50.00 -42.95 -7.08
CA THR A 877 49.67 -41.92 -8.08
C THR A 877 49.67 -40.52 -7.47
N TRP A 878 49.11 -40.37 -6.26
CA TRP A 878 49.06 -39.11 -5.52
C TRP A 878 50.45 -38.57 -5.17
N ILE A 879 51.39 -39.43 -4.75
CA ILE A 879 52.79 -38.99 -4.51
C ILE A 879 53.47 -38.53 -5.80
N ARG A 880 53.30 -39.25 -6.91
CA ARG A 880 53.93 -38.88 -8.19
C ARG A 880 53.45 -37.53 -8.73
N THR A 881 52.17 -37.19 -8.56
CA THR A 881 51.63 -35.88 -8.95
C THR A 881 52.00 -34.76 -7.98
N THR A 882 52.30 -35.08 -6.71
CA THR A 882 52.65 -34.09 -5.68
C THR A 882 54.16 -33.81 -5.63
N SER A 883 55.02 -34.75 -6.04
CA SER A 883 56.49 -34.55 -6.12
C SER A 883 56.98 -33.83 -7.39
N GLN A 884 56.08 -33.54 -8.35
CA GLN A 884 56.38 -32.78 -9.58
C GLN A 884 55.91 -31.31 -9.54
N ARG A 885 55.28 -30.90 -8.43
CA ARG A 885 54.96 -29.50 -8.09
C ARG A 885 55.84 -29.07 -6.93
#